data_AF-A0A6I7PHH6-F1
#
_entry.id   AF-A0A6I7PHH6-F1
#
_cell.length_a   1.000
_cell.length_b   1.000
_cell.length_c   1.000
_cell.angle_alpha   90.00
_cell.angle_beta   90.00
_cell.angle_gamma   90.00
#
_symmetry.space_group_name_H-M   'P 1'
#
loop_
_entity.id
_entity.type
_entity.pdbx_description
1 polymer ?
#
loop_
_entity_poly.entity_id
_entity_poly.type
_entity_poly.pdbx_seq_one_letter_code
_entity_poly.pdbx_strand_id
1 'polypeptide(L)'
;MRTPRFVSRRSIAALVAVALSTPMVALGSTQAETLDHAAALLRDGHLVRAKHVLLSLDQSTLTRADSERVMSILTTVDRRLRHADPIEVSLDKAEIALEEGDLRTAERHAQAAANHRGVSRAQRKRAEGLLGETLTLREELQPLAVAVLEQAVMDFDSGRYAEAKAGFDSVYRTGCTLDADELRILDHYRVRIVDLERQRGEPYAIDYTPLGMLQPGRVRRVDDPRPSGRADEAEDVAAFEYEEEAGEAQDEERPETVQPEPEPEPAAAEGDLFQQALGFDAQRYLAEADAAFTAGRFNEAEQKYALVTGPYRAHVDADRLAHAESRLAETRVLLGQRDGRLLEQVGRSQEIVRQQADAEYENFMNQARRALSEGDFERARSLAGRARIAVSERRDVFTEREHRDRIQRQEALMTSIRTAEESTRVREIERRTQDVQRQTRDAESRAAAERDRKIVESLDRIRALQLEQKYEEALQVIDQVLFLDPNNPAGLLLRDVMRDVVQYREFDRIQRDRAFSYTVESNRMQEGLIIPQDIMSYPRDWPEISNRRGEPIAFTDSDEDRRVLADLENRRIPATFSANALEDVLNFIATVTNLNVDVNWESLQNIGVDRDTEVSLNLRSMPVRVVLQRILEKVSPDDFSRAGWAVEDGVLVIASEEALRKNTFIRIYDVRDLTFQIPNFTNVPDLDLDSVLQQGGQRGGGGGGGGIFQDPGDDDVDIDESEMLERIQEIIRTNVDFEGWRENGGNTGYIQELNGNLIITNTARNHREIVGLLSQLREVRAIQISVESRFLTVSQDFFEQIGIDLDIYFNAQNNQYRGVRQQELFFGGAGSPSNPLSSGPVTTPRDVVGALTTNRITNTPQYFFEEVDGDGNVVYQFNPLPTAVPAPDRTSIIPVQSGSLGMAKDLISGGFATSVLASNPALGIAGTFLDDIQVDLLIEATQADRRNVSLTAPRLTFVNGRAANIFVATQQSFVSDLTPVVGSSSVAFDPTVSPLTTGVTLLLRGVVSADRRYVTMTIQSRVANFTGFRNVPVSAAVGAGGGAGGAVGGGAVATSNIEAPEIAISAISTGVTVPDQGTILLGGQRMVSESEVETGVPVLSKLPILNRFFTNRIETKEEQTLLMLLKPTIIIQNEEEEKHFPGLLDSLGRGFGNTF
;
A
#
# COMPACT_ATOMS: atom_id res chain seq x y z
N MET A 1 17.08 -35.47 55.33
CA MET A 1 16.13 -35.09 56.42
C MET A 1 16.22 -33.60 56.71
N ARG A 2 15.26 -32.81 56.24
CA ARG A 2 14.81 -31.52 56.79
C ARG A 2 13.53 -31.17 56.03
N THR A 3 12.43 -30.91 56.74
CA THR A 3 11.15 -30.56 56.11
C THR A 3 11.06 -29.06 55.89
N PRO A 4 10.64 -28.58 54.70
CA PRO A 4 10.13 -27.23 54.57
C PRO A 4 8.81 -27.11 55.35
N ARG A 5 8.47 -25.90 55.77
CA ARG A 5 7.32 -25.64 56.66
C ARG A 5 6.02 -25.49 55.89
N PHE A 6 4.90 -25.75 56.55
CA PHE A 6 3.57 -25.38 56.07
C PHE A 6 3.52 -23.88 55.72
N VAL A 7 3.06 -23.56 54.52
CA VAL A 7 2.65 -22.20 54.14
C VAL A 7 1.54 -21.74 55.08
N SER A 8 1.58 -20.47 55.50
CA SER A 8 0.64 -19.97 56.51
C SER A 8 -0.76 -19.78 55.90
N ARG A 9 -1.82 -20.10 56.67
CA ARG A 9 -3.20 -19.77 56.28
C ARG A 9 -3.46 -18.26 56.17
N ARG A 10 -2.55 -17.40 56.64
CA ARG A 10 -2.61 -15.95 56.42
C ARG A 10 -2.08 -15.54 55.05
N SER A 11 -1.14 -16.29 54.46
CA SER A 11 -0.59 -16.04 53.13
C SER A 11 -1.67 -16.30 52.06
N ILE A 12 -2.32 -17.46 52.12
CA ILE A 12 -3.47 -17.79 51.25
C ILE A 12 -4.60 -16.76 51.43
N ALA A 13 -4.86 -16.29 52.66
CA ALA A 13 -5.85 -15.24 52.91
C ALA A 13 -5.43 -13.85 52.40
N ALA A 14 -4.12 -13.59 52.21
CA ALA A 14 -3.63 -12.36 51.58
C ALA A 14 -3.76 -12.44 50.06
N LEU A 15 -3.36 -13.55 49.43
CA LEU A 15 -3.55 -13.78 48.00
C LEU A 15 -5.04 -13.70 47.61
N VAL A 16 -5.92 -14.33 48.41
CA VAL A 16 -7.38 -14.22 48.25
C VAL A 16 -7.92 -12.82 48.59
N ALA A 17 -7.27 -12.05 49.47
CA ALA A 17 -7.68 -10.66 49.73
C ALA A 17 -7.33 -9.71 48.58
N VAL A 18 -6.17 -9.88 47.94
CA VAL A 18 -5.79 -9.14 46.73
C VAL A 18 -6.72 -9.51 45.55
N ALA A 19 -7.04 -10.80 45.41
CA ALA A 19 -8.07 -11.31 44.49
C ALA A 19 -9.53 -10.98 44.92
N LEU A 20 -9.73 -10.24 46.03
CA LEU A 20 -11.01 -9.65 46.43
C LEU A 20 -10.99 -8.11 46.33
N SER A 21 -9.87 -7.49 45.94
CA SER A 21 -9.76 -6.07 45.59
C SER A 21 -9.73 -5.80 44.09
N THR A 22 -9.55 -6.82 43.26
CA THR A 22 -9.80 -6.71 41.81
C THR A 22 -11.26 -6.34 41.55
N PRO A 23 -11.57 -5.32 40.73
CA PRO A 23 -12.90 -5.14 40.16
C PRO A 23 -13.11 -6.17 39.03
N MET A 24 -13.01 -7.46 39.36
CA MET A 24 -13.60 -8.52 38.57
C MET A 24 -15.08 -8.17 38.47
N VAL A 25 -15.59 -7.99 37.24
CA VAL A 25 -17.00 -7.72 36.99
C VAL A 25 -17.80 -8.76 37.76
N ALA A 26 -18.53 -8.30 38.78
CA ALA A 26 -19.17 -9.21 39.71
C ALA A 26 -20.15 -10.08 38.91
N LEU A 27 -20.27 -11.35 39.27
CA LEU A 27 -21.26 -12.27 38.71
C LEU A 27 -22.67 -11.81 39.15
N GLY A 28 -23.17 -10.77 38.49
CA GLY A 28 -24.34 -9.97 38.85
C GLY A 28 -24.24 -8.45 38.62
N SER A 29 -23.08 -7.84 38.36
CA SER A 29 -22.99 -6.39 38.08
C SER A 29 -23.29 -6.07 36.62
N THR A 30 -24.13 -5.07 36.39
CA THR A 30 -24.58 -4.62 35.07
C THR A 30 -23.54 -3.75 34.35
N GLN A 31 -23.63 -3.67 33.01
CA GLN A 31 -22.76 -2.79 32.20
C GLN A 31 -22.96 -1.30 32.51
N ALA A 32 -24.11 -0.91 33.08
CA ALA A 32 -24.34 0.45 33.57
C ALA A 32 -23.49 0.76 34.82
N GLU A 33 -23.36 -0.19 35.75
CA GLU A 33 -22.57 -0.04 36.97
C GLU A 33 -21.06 0.01 36.71
N THR A 34 -20.55 -0.79 35.76
CA THR A 34 -19.14 -0.74 35.34
C THR A 34 -18.80 0.58 34.63
N LEU A 35 -19.73 1.11 33.84
CA LEU A 35 -19.60 2.42 33.19
C LEU A 35 -19.65 3.57 34.22
N ASP A 36 -20.56 3.52 35.20
CA ASP A 36 -20.60 4.48 36.31
C ASP A 36 -19.34 4.40 37.21
N HIS A 37 -18.75 3.21 37.37
CA HIS A 37 -17.46 3.02 38.03
C HIS A 37 -16.30 3.66 37.24
N ALA A 38 -16.22 3.46 35.93
CA ALA A 38 -15.26 4.17 35.08
C ALA A 38 -15.43 5.71 35.14
N ALA A 39 -16.67 6.20 35.23
CA ALA A 39 -16.97 7.60 35.44
C ALA A 39 -16.60 8.10 36.86
N ALA A 40 -16.55 7.24 37.87
CA ALA A 40 -15.96 7.55 39.18
C ALA A 40 -14.43 7.67 39.09
N LEU A 41 -13.74 6.67 38.53
CA LEU A 41 -12.28 6.69 38.34
C LEU A 41 -11.79 7.93 37.56
N LEU A 42 -12.52 8.37 36.53
CA LEU A 42 -12.24 9.61 35.80
C LEU A 42 -12.42 10.88 36.65
N ARG A 43 -13.34 10.89 37.63
CA ARG A 43 -13.50 12.01 38.58
C ARG A 43 -12.38 12.03 39.62
N ASP A 44 -12.00 10.87 40.12
CA ASP A 44 -10.99 10.70 41.18
C ASP A 44 -9.54 10.88 40.66
N GLY A 45 -9.35 10.82 39.34
CA GLY A 45 -8.10 11.15 38.67
C GLY A 45 -7.31 9.95 38.14
N HIS A 46 -7.80 8.73 38.36
CA HIS A 46 -7.18 7.48 37.87
C HIS A 46 -7.45 7.25 36.38
N LEU A 47 -6.86 8.09 35.53
CA LEU A 47 -7.14 8.14 34.10
C LEU A 47 -6.82 6.82 33.38
N VAL A 48 -5.75 6.13 33.78
CA VAL A 48 -5.38 4.85 33.15
C VAL A 48 -6.36 3.74 33.56
N ARG A 49 -6.73 3.68 34.85
CA ARG A 49 -7.69 2.68 35.35
C ARG A 49 -9.09 2.91 34.78
N ALA A 50 -9.50 4.18 34.64
CA ALA A 50 -10.72 4.56 33.91
C ALA A 50 -10.68 4.12 32.44
N LYS A 51 -9.54 4.30 31.73
CA LYS A 51 -9.41 3.82 30.35
C LYS A 51 -9.50 2.30 30.28
N HIS A 52 -8.85 1.59 31.21
CA HIS A 52 -8.82 0.13 31.21
C HIS A 52 -10.23 -0.46 31.38
N VAL A 53 -11.00 -0.01 32.38
CA VAL A 53 -12.37 -0.48 32.62
C VAL A 53 -13.31 -0.24 31.42
N LEU A 54 -13.10 0.85 30.66
CA LEU A 54 -13.89 1.13 29.44
C LEU A 54 -13.49 0.26 28.25
N LEU A 55 -12.23 -0.17 28.17
CA LEU A 55 -11.73 -1.06 27.13
C LEU A 55 -12.04 -2.54 27.41
N SER A 56 -12.28 -2.92 28.67
CA SER A 56 -12.73 -4.27 29.06
C SER A 56 -14.24 -4.50 28.88
N LEU A 57 -14.99 -3.55 28.32
CA LEU A 57 -16.41 -3.72 28.01
C LEU A 57 -16.57 -4.42 26.65
N ASP A 58 -17.33 -5.51 26.62
CA ASP A 58 -17.80 -6.11 25.38
C ASP A 58 -18.70 -5.12 24.62
N GLN A 59 -18.25 -4.69 23.45
CA GLN A 59 -18.94 -3.70 22.63
C GLN A 59 -20.14 -4.29 21.87
N SER A 60 -20.26 -5.61 21.77
CA SER A 60 -21.37 -6.27 21.07
C SER A 60 -22.68 -6.29 21.85
N THR A 61 -22.62 -6.13 23.18
CA THR A 61 -23.77 -6.19 24.09
C THR A 61 -24.20 -4.83 24.67
N LEU A 62 -23.42 -3.76 24.45
CA LEU A 62 -23.77 -2.40 24.89
C LEU A 62 -25.00 -1.85 24.14
N THR A 63 -25.87 -1.11 24.86
CA THR A 63 -26.89 -0.31 24.18
C THR A 63 -26.26 0.86 23.42
N ARG A 64 -26.96 1.40 22.42
CA ARG A 64 -26.50 2.60 21.69
C ARG A 64 -26.21 3.78 22.63
N ALA A 65 -27.05 4.00 23.64
CA ALA A 65 -26.87 5.09 24.61
C ALA A 65 -25.62 4.87 25.48
N ASP A 66 -25.36 3.62 25.90
CA ASP A 66 -24.17 3.28 26.68
C ASP A 66 -22.90 3.36 25.83
N SER A 67 -22.95 2.97 24.56
CA SER A 67 -21.83 3.11 23.61
C SER A 67 -21.46 4.59 23.35
N GLU A 68 -22.46 5.44 23.10
CA GLU A 68 -22.27 6.90 23.00
C GLU A 68 -21.68 7.48 24.31
N ARG A 69 -22.11 6.95 25.46
CA ARG A 69 -21.60 7.34 26.79
C ARG A 69 -20.16 6.87 27.03
N VAL A 70 -19.80 5.63 26.70
CA VAL A 70 -18.43 5.07 26.74
C VAL A 70 -17.49 5.93 25.90
N MET A 71 -17.87 6.26 24.67
CA MET A 71 -17.07 7.10 23.77
C MET A 71 -16.87 8.53 24.32
N SER A 72 -17.88 9.11 24.99
CA SER A 72 -17.74 10.41 25.65
C SER A 72 -16.73 10.39 26.82
N ILE A 73 -16.70 9.29 27.60
CA ILE A 73 -15.80 9.13 28.73
C ILE A 73 -14.39 8.84 28.22
N LEU A 74 -14.20 7.93 27.27
CA LEU A 74 -12.90 7.65 26.62
C LEU A 74 -12.29 8.92 26.00
N THR A 75 -13.07 9.72 25.28
CA THR A 75 -12.63 11.00 24.70
C THR A 75 -12.16 11.99 25.78
N THR A 76 -12.79 11.96 26.95
CA THR A 76 -12.43 12.81 28.09
C THR A 76 -11.17 12.29 28.81
N VAL A 77 -11.04 10.97 28.96
CA VAL A 77 -9.85 10.29 29.49
C VAL A 77 -8.63 10.58 28.62
N ASP A 78 -8.70 10.37 27.30
CA ASP A 78 -7.58 10.58 26.40
C ASP A 78 -7.17 12.06 26.27
N ARG A 79 -8.14 12.99 26.36
CA ARG A 79 -7.82 14.43 26.43
C ARG A 79 -7.05 14.79 27.71
N ARG A 80 -7.36 14.15 28.84
CA ARG A 80 -6.64 14.36 30.11
C ARG A 80 -5.28 13.65 30.13
N LEU A 81 -5.17 12.44 29.58
CA LEU A 81 -3.91 11.68 29.52
C LEU A 81 -2.79 12.43 28.77
N ARG A 82 -3.13 13.19 27.73
CA ARG A 82 -2.19 14.07 26.99
C ARG A 82 -1.54 15.17 27.85
N HIS A 83 -2.08 15.45 29.04
CA HIS A 83 -1.63 16.51 29.94
C HIS A 83 -1.43 16.02 31.39
N ALA A 84 -1.40 14.71 31.61
CA ALA A 84 -1.18 14.10 32.92
C ALA A 84 0.31 14.03 33.29
N ASP A 85 0.61 13.94 34.60
CA ASP A 85 1.98 13.69 35.09
C ASP A 85 2.44 12.30 34.61
N PRO A 86 3.55 12.20 33.84
CA PRO A 86 4.10 10.90 33.41
C PRO A 86 4.41 9.94 34.57
N ILE A 87 4.68 10.47 35.76
CA ILE A 87 4.95 9.68 36.97
C ILE A 87 3.68 8.99 37.45
N GLU A 88 2.57 9.72 37.62
CA GLU A 88 1.28 9.13 38.01
C GLU A 88 0.74 8.19 36.94
N VAL A 89 0.93 8.51 35.65
CA VAL A 89 0.57 7.61 34.54
C VAL A 89 1.39 6.31 34.59
N SER A 90 2.65 6.34 35.05
CA SER A 90 3.43 5.11 35.27
C SER A 90 3.01 4.37 36.54
N LEU A 91 2.63 5.07 37.62
CA LEU A 91 2.15 4.44 38.86
C LEU A 91 0.80 3.75 38.69
N ASP A 92 -0.17 4.40 38.04
CA ASP A 92 -1.46 3.78 37.72
C ASP A 92 -1.29 2.58 36.76
N LYS A 93 -0.35 2.64 35.80
CA LYS A 93 0.00 1.48 34.96
C LYS A 93 0.61 0.33 35.76
N ALA A 94 1.46 0.64 36.75
CA ALA A 94 2.07 -0.38 37.59
C ALA A 94 1.04 -1.09 38.47
N GLU A 95 0.04 -0.36 39.00
CA GLU A 95 -1.08 -0.95 39.74
C GLU A 95 -1.96 -1.85 38.86
N ILE A 96 -2.34 -1.40 37.66
CA ILE A 96 -3.19 -2.19 36.74
C ILE A 96 -2.48 -3.48 36.31
N ALA A 97 -1.18 -3.40 35.97
CA ALA A 97 -0.40 -4.58 35.63
C ALA A 97 -0.25 -5.55 36.83
N LEU A 98 -0.25 -5.04 38.07
CA LEU A 98 -0.25 -5.86 39.28
C LEU A 98 -1.63 -6.52 39.53
N GLU A 99 -2.73 -5.80 39.27
CA GLU A 99 -4.11 -6.33 39.27
C GLU A 99 -4.32 -7.44 38.22
N GLU A 100 -3.72 -7.30 37.03
CA GLU A 100 -3.73 -8.32 35.96
C GLU A 100 -2.80 -9.51 36.23
N GLY A 101 -1.81 -9.37 37.12
CA GLY A 101 -0.75 -10.37 37.37
C GLY A 101 0.45 -10.30 36.43
N ASP A 102 0.58 -9.26 35.59
CA ASP A 102 1.80 -8.93 34.84
C ASP A 102 2.80 -8.20 35.73
N LEU A 103 3.41 -8.96 36.64
CA LEU A 103 4.45 -8.49 37.56
C LEU A 103 5.68 -7.91 36.81
N ARG A 104 5.96 -8.38 35.58
CA ARG A 104 7.08 -7.91 34.74
C ARG A 104 6.82 -6.51 34.16
N THR A 105 5.58 -6.18 33.83
CA THR A 105 5.16 -4.82 33.42
C THR A 105 4.94 -3.91 34.62
N ALA A 106 4.38 -4.44 35.72
CA ALA A 106 4.23 -3.71 36.98
C ALA A 106 5.57 -3.23 37.54
N GLU A 107 6.56 -4.12 37.64
CA GLU A 107 7.91 -3.80 38.08
C GLU A 107 8.55 -2.73 37.18
N ARG A 108 8.49 -2.89 35.85
CA ARG A 108 9.05 -1.92 34.90
C ARG A 108 8.48 -0.51 35.10
N HIS A 109 7.17 -0.40 35.29
CA HIS A 109 6.50 0.88 35.47
C HIS A 109 6.70 1.49 36.86
N ALA A 110 6.84 0.67 37.91
CA ALA A 110 7.18 1.14 39.25
C ALA A 110 8.66 1.56 39.36
N GLN A 111 9.60 0.80 38.79
CA GLN A 111 11.01 1.20 38.70
C GLN A 111 11.17 2.51 37.92
N ALA A 112 10.48 2.66 36.78
CA ALA A 112 10.50 3.90 36.00
C ALA A 112 9.99 5.12 36.81
N ALA A 113 8.94 4.95 37.61
CA ALA A 113 8.43 6.00 38.50
C ALA A 113 9.41 6.32 39.65
N ALA A 114 10.00 5.31 40.30
CA ALA A 114 10.95 5.48 41.42
C ALA A 114 12.25 6.19 40.99
N ASN A 115 12.73 5.91 39.78
CA ASN A 115 13.98 6.43 39.23
C ASN A 115 13.81 7.80 38.54
N HIS A 116 12.59 8.30 38.35
CA HIS A 116 12.35 9.55 37.64
C HIS A 116 12.85 10.77 38.44
N ARG A 117 13.62 11.67 37.80
CA ARG A 117 14.30 12.81 38.47
C ARG A 117 13.34 13.77 39.19
N GLY A 118 12.06 13.83 38.80
CA GLY A 118 11.04 14.68 39.41
C GLY A 118 10.20 14.05 40.53
N VAL A 119 10.41 12.76 40.88
CA VAL A 119 9.45 12.02 41.70
C VAL A 119 9.39 12.47 43.18
N SER A 120 8.16 12.80 43.61
CA SER A 120 7.87 13.25 44.97
C SER A 120 8.08 12.14 46.01
N ARG A 121 8.17 12.53 47.30
CA ARG A 121 8.33 11.57 48.40
C ARG A 121 7.12 10.63 48.58
N ALA A 122 5.92 11.06 48.16
CA ALA A 122 4.72 10.22 48.18
C ALA A 122 4.72 9.21 47.02
N GLN A 123 4.93 9.71 45.78
CA GLN A 123 5.02 8.88 44.58
C GLN A 123 6.14 7.83 44.67
N ARG A 124 7.32 8.21 45.19
CA ARG A 124 8.43 7.26 45.39
C ARG A 124 8.04 6.15 46.38
N LYS A 125 7.34 6.48 47.47
CA LYS A 125 6.83 5.48 48.42
C LYS A 125 5.75 4.57 47.80
N ARG A 126 4.90 5.09 46.91
CA ARG A 126 3.92 4.30 46.13
C ARG A 126 4.65 3.31 45.22
N ALA A 127 5.68 3.76 44.48
CA ALA A 127 6.54 2.90 43.67
C ALA A 127 7.29 1.83 44.48
N GLU A 128 7.94 2.22 45.59
CA GLU A 128 8.65 1.30 46.50
C GLU A 128 7.72 0.23 47.09
N GLY A 129 6.46 0.59 47.38
CA GLY A 129 5.43 -0.36 47.83
C GLY A 129 5.08 -1.39 46.76
N LEU A 130 4.75 -0.94 45.54
CA LEU A 130 4.42 -1.82 44.41
C LEU A 130 5.59 -2.75 44.05
N LEU A 131 6.84 -2.27 44.12
CA LEU A 131 8.02 -3.13 43.93
C LEU A 131 8.11 -4.21 45.01
N GLY A 132 7.87 -3.88 46.27
CA GLY A 132 7.78 -4.87 47.35
C GLY A 132 6.70 -5.93 47.11
N GLU A 133 5.52 -5.50 46.67
CA GLU A 133 4.38 -6.39 46.38
C GLU A 133 4.68 -7.32 45.18
N THR A 134 5.22 -6.80 44.07
CA THR A 134 5.61 -7.64 42.91
C THR A 134 6.64 -8.71 43.28
N LEU A 135 7.62 -8.39 44.14
CA LEU A 135 8.61 -9.37 44.61
C LEU A 135 7.96 -10.47 45.46
N THR A 136 7.06 -10.11 46.40
CA THR A 136 6.37 -11.13 47.22
C THR A 136 5.48 -12.06 46.40
N LEU A 137 4.74 -11.52 45.42
CA LEU A 137 3.91 -12.33 44.51
C LEU A 137 4.75 -13.23 43.61
N ARG A 138 5.92 -12.76 43.16
CA ARG A 138 6.88 -13.55 42.37
C ARG A 138 7.45 -14.73 43.18
N GLU A 139 7.81 -14.52 44.44
CA GLU A 139 8.25 -15.60 45.33
C GLU A 139 7.15 -16.66 45.57
N GLU A 140 5.88 -16.25 45.72
CA GLU A 140 4.75 -17.19 45.93
C GLU A 140 4.34 -17.93 44.64
N LEU A 141 4.51 -17.34 43.45
CA LEU A 141 4.22 -17.96 42.15
C LEU A 141 5.37 -18.78 41.56
N GLN A 142 6.61 -18.60 42.04
CA GLN A 142 7.81 -19.30 41.58
C GLN A 142 7.65 -20.83 41.41
N PRO A 143 7.07 -21.60 42.36
CA PRO A 143 6.91 -23.06 42.19
C PRO A 143 5.76 -23.47 41.26
N LEU A 144 4.88 -22.54 40.86
CA LEU A 144 3.80 -22.79 39.89
C LEU A 144 4.27 -22.51 38.45
N ALA A 145 5.17 -21.54 38.26
CA ALA A 145 5.67 -21.14 36.94
C ALA A 145 6.27 -22.33 36.16
N VAL A 146 7.11 -23.14 36.81
CA VAL A 146 7.73 -24.34 36.20
C VAL A 146 6.69 -25.38 35.79
N ALA A 147 5.71 -25.67 36.66
CA ALA A 147 4.67 -26.65 36.37
C ALA A 147 3.72 -26.22 35.23
N VAL A 148 3.46 -24.92 35.10
CA VAL A 148 2.67 -24.37 33.99
C VAL A 148 3.50 -24.31 32.70
N LEU A 149 4.81 -24.07 32.78
CA LEU A 149 5.71 -24.17 31.63
C LEU A 149 5.75 -25.60 31.06
N GLU A 150 5.92 -26.62 31.91
CA GLU A 150 5.83 -28.03 31.51
C GLU A 150 4.49 -28.37 30.84
N GLN A 151 3.38 -27.88 31.40
CA GLN A 151 2.04 -28.11 30.84
C GLN A 151 1.85 -27.39 29.50
N ALA A 152 2.30 -26.14 29.35
CA ALA A 152 2.20 -25.37 28.11
C ALA A 152 2.98 -26.02 26.96
N VAL A 153 4.13 -26.66 27.25
CA VAL A 153 4.87 -27.49 26.27
C VAL A 153 4.03 -28.70 25.86
N MET A 154 3.38 -29.40 26.79
CA MET A 154 2.50 -30.54 26.45
C MET A 154 1.24 -30.11 25.68
N ASP A 155 0.70 -28.93 25.94
CA ASP A 155 -0.40 -28.36 25.15
C ASP A 155 0.06 -28.01 23.73
N PHE A 156 1.24 -27.40 23.56
CA PHE A 156 1.83 -27.12 22.25
C PHE A 156 2.08 -28.41 21.45
N ASP A 157 2.79 -29.37 22.05
CA ASP A 157 3.18 -30.62 21.38
C ASP A 157 1.97 -31.53 21.05
N SER A 158 0.78 -31.24 21.64
CA SER A 158 -0.49 -31.88 21.29
C SER A 158 -1.48 -30.96 20.56
N GLY A 159 -0.99 -29.87 19.94
CA GLY A 159 -1.73 -29.03 18.99
C GLY A 159 -2.73 -28.04 19.61
N ARG A 160 -2.78 -27.91 20.94
CA ARG A 160 -3.58 -26.93 21.68
C ARG A 160 -2.84 -25.59 21.76
N TYR A 161 -2.68 -24.96 20.59
CA TYR A 161 -1.83 -23.77 20.44
C TYR A 161 -2.37 -22.53 21.17
N ALA A 162 -3.70 -22.41 21.36
CA ALA A 162 -4.30 -21.30 22.10
C ALA A 162 -4.02 -21.42 23.60
N GLU A 163 -4.20 -22.62 24.15
CA GLU A 163 -3.95 -22.98 25.54
C GLU A 163 -2.45 -22.93 25.86
N ALA A 164 -1.61 -23.41 24.94
CA ALA A 164 -0.16 -23.26 25.01
C ALA A 164 0.27 -21.78 25.04
N LYS A 165 -0.29 -20.93 24.15
CA LYS A 165 -0.02 -19.49 24.13
C LYS A 165 -0.39 -18.83 25.45
N ALA A 166 -1.58 -19.14 25.99
CA ALA A 166 -2.03 -18.67 27.30
C ALA A 166 -1.05 -19.09 28.41
N GLY A 167 -0.61 -20.36 28.41
CA GLY A 167 0.36 -20.90 29.35
C GLY A 167 1.70 -20.16 29.30
N PHE A 168 2.33 -20.07 28.12
CA PHE A 168 3.61 -19.39 27.97
C PHE A 168 3.55 -17.90 28.30
N ASP A 169 2.54 -17.17 27.83
CA ASP A 169 2.40 -15.74 28.17
C ASP A 169 2.07 -15.52 29.66
N SER A 170 1.40 -16.47 30.33
CA SER A 170 1.22 -16.40 31.80
C SER A 170 2.54 -16.53 32.57
N VAL A 171 3.43 -17.42 32.14
CA VAL A 171 4.78 -17.60 32.74
C VAL A 171 5.70 -16.42 32.42
N TYR A 172 5.60 -15.84 31.22
CA TYR A 172 6.38 -14.66 30.85
C TYR A 172 5.97 -13.40 31.64
N ARG A 173 4.67 -13.22 31.91
CA ARG A 173 4.11 -12.06 32.64
C ARG A 173 4.48 -12.02 34.13
N THR A 174 4.59 -13.17 34.82
CA THR A 174 4.99 -13.18 36.24
C THR A 174 6.45 -12.80 36.46
N GLY A 175 7.31 -12.98 35.44
CA GLY A 175 8.73 -12.69 35.52
C GLY A 175 9.47 -13.50 36.60
N CYS A 176 8.94 -14.68 36.95
CA CYS A 176 9.60 -15.64 37.86
C CYS A 176 11.02 -15.98 37.37
N THR A 177 11.93 -16.28 38.29
CA THR A 177 13.32 -16.62 37.95
C THR A 177 13.38 -18.05 37.42
N LEU A 178 13.24 -18.21 36.12
CA LEU A 178 13.46 -19.47 35.41
C LEU A 178 14.95 -19.80 35.34
N ASP A 179 15.29 -21.09 35.27
CA ASP A 179 16.64 -21.53 34.90
C ASP A 179 16.93 -21.23 33.42
N ALA A 180 18.19 -21.20 33.01
CA ALA A 180 18.58 -20.87 31.62
C ALA A 180 17.95 -21.84 30.60
N ASP A 181 17.81 -23.12 30.97
CA ASP A 181 17.14 -24.13 30.14
C ASP A 181 15.61 -23.91 30.06
N GLU A 182 14.98 -23.48 31.15
CA GLU A 182 13.55 -23.15 31.22
C GLU A 182 13.22 -21.87 30.42
N LEU A 183 14.09 -20.86 30.49
CA LEU A 183 13.96 -19.62 29.72
C LEU A 183 14.07 -19.88 28.21
N ARG A 184 15.05 -20.70 27.79
CA ARG A 184 15.18 -21.16 26.38
C ARG A 184 13.93 -21.89 25.89
N ILE A 185 13.34 -22.75 26.72
CA ILE A 185 12.07 -23.43 26.41
C ILE A 185 10.95 -22.41 26.19
N LEU A 186 10.79 -21.46 27.12
CA LEU A 186 9.75 -20.43 27.07
C LEU A 186 9.82 -19.60 25.77
N ASP A 187 10.98 -19.04 25.46
CA ASP A 187 11.10 -18.16 24.28
C ASP A 187 11.11 -18.95 22.96
N HIS A 188 11.67 -20.18 22.92
CA HIS A 188 11.60 -21.05 21.73
C HIS A 188 10.15 -21.33 21.31
N TYR A 189 9.30 -21.76 22.25
CA TYR A 189 7.91 -22.08 21.91
C TYR A 189 7.06 -20.83 21.63
N ARG A 190 7.34 -19.69 22.28
CA ARG A 190 6.63 -18.41 21.97
C ARG A 190 6.93 -17.92 20.56
N VAL A 191 8.18 -17.99 20.09
CA VAL A 191 8.53 -17.69 18.69
C VAL A 191 7.78 -18.64 17.73
N ARG A 192 7.77 -19.94 18.01
CA ARG A 192 7.05 -20.92 17.18
C ARG A 192 5.55 -20.69 17.10
N ILE A 193 4.90 -20.18 18.16
CA ILE A 193 3.48 -19.79 18.10
C ILE A 193 3.29 -18.60 17.17
N VAL A 194 4.14 -17.57 17.24
CA VAL A 194 4.07 -16.40 16.35
C VAL A 194 4.26 -16.79 14.88
N ASP A 195 5.17 -17.73 14.57
CA ASP A 195 5.33 -18.25 13.21
C ASP A 195 4.09 -19.02 12.71
N LEU A 196 3.41 -19.77 13.58
CA LEU A 196 2.15 -20.46 13.25
C LEU A 196 1.01 -19.47 13.01
N GLU A 197 0.89 -18.42 13.83
CA GLU A 197 -0.08 -17.34 13.64
C GLU A 197 0.17 -16.59 12.32
N ARG A 198 1.44 -16.35 11.98
CA ARG A 198 1.85 -15.73 10.72
C ARG A 198 1.54 -16.60 9.49
N GLN A 199 1.62 -17.93 9.62
CA GLN A 199 1.21 -18.88 8.57
C GLN A 199 -0.31 -18.99 8.44
N ARG A 200 -1.05 -18.87 9.55
CA ARG A 200 -2.52 -18.90 9.57
C ARG A 200 -3.15 -17.60 9.06
N GLY A 201 -2.50 -16.45 9.26
CA GLY A 201 -3.06 -15.13 8.97
C GLY A 201 -3.97 -14.57 10.06
N GLU A 202 -4.22 -15.34 11.14
CA GLU A 202 -5.00 -14.95 12.31
C GLU A 202 -4.26 -15.39 13.60
N PRO A 203 -4.29 -14.59 14.67
CA PRO A 203 -3.81 -15.04 15.98
C PRO A 203 -4.76 -16.08 16.59
N TYR A 204 -4.23 -16.95 17.44
CA TYR A 204 -5.01 -17.77 18.34
C TYR A 204 -5.70 -16.87 19.39
N ALA A 205 -7.02 -16.99 19.51
CA ALA A 205 -7.78 -16.32 20.56
C ALA A 205 -7.37 -16.86 21.95
N ILE A 206 -7.35 -16.00 22.97
CA ILE A 206 -6.80 -16.31 24.29
C ILE A 206 -7.84 -15.96 25.37
N ASP A 207 -8.34 -16.96 26.09
CA ASP A 207 -9.00 -16.76 27.39
C ASP A 207 -7.93 -16.72 28.48
N TYR A 208 -7.47 -15.51 28.83
CA TYR A 208 -6.38 -15.32 29.78
C TYR A 208 -6.81 -15.68 31.21
N THR A 209 -6.13 -16.66 31.82
CA THR A 209 -6.27 -17.02 33.24
C THR A 209 -4.97 -16.69 33.99
N PRO A 210 -4.97 -15.78 34.97
CA PRO A 210 -3.78 -15.47 35.78
C PRO A 210 -3.28 -16.69 36.55
N LEU A 211 -1.95 -16.83 36.66
CA LEU A 211 -1.29 -17.99 37.30
C LEU A 211 -1.77 -18.26 38.73
N GLY A 212 -2.10 -17.19 39.47
CA GLY A 212 -2.61 -17.24 40.84
C GLY A 212 -4.03 -17.81 41.01
N MET A 213 -4.77 -18.05 39.91
CA MET A 213 -6.10 -18.69 39.93
C MET A 213 -6.03 -20.22 39.75
N LEU A 214 -4.88 -20.77 39.36
CA LEU A 214 -4.73 -22.20 39.05
C LEU A 214 -4.51 -23.04 40.32
N GLN A 215 -5.41 -24.00 40.57
CA GLN A 215 -5.22 -25.00 41.63
C GLN A 215 -4.35 -26.16 41.13
N PRO A 216 -3.40 -26.68 41.94
CA PRO A 216 -2.50 -27.76 41.51
C PRO A 216 -3.26 -29.09 41.32
N GLY A 217 -3.46 -29.48 40.06
CA GLY A 217 -4.12 -30.71 39.61
C GLY A 217 -3.22 -31.60 38.73
N ARG A 218 -3.60 -32.87 38.53
CA ARG A 218 -2.75 -33.85 37.80
C ARG A 218 -2.82 -33.69 36.28
N VAL A 219 -1.65 -33.57 35.66
CA VAL A 219 -1.40 -33.75 34.21
C VAL A 219 -1.69 -35.20 33.77
N ARG A 220 -2.11 -35.39 32.51
CA ARG A 220 -2.36 -36.70 31.88
C ARG A 220 -1.63 -36.77 30.52
N ARG A 221 -0.71 -37.74 30.37
CA ARG A 221 0.17 -37.89 29.20
C ARG A 221 -0.51 -38.59 28.01
N VAL A 222 -0.14 -38.17 26.81
CA VAL A 222 -0.22 -38.89 25.52
C VAL A 222 1.15 -38.69 24.81
N ASP A 223 1.57 -39.59 23.93
CA ASP A 223 2.98 -39.74 23.50
C ASP A 223 3.34 -39.19 22.09
N ASP A 224 4.66 -39.05 21.85
CA ASP A 224 5.46 -38.65 20.65
C ASP A 224 5.00 -39.21 19.26
N PRO A 225 5.53 -38.75 18.07
CA PRO A 225 6.79 -38.02 17.90
C PRO A 225 6.91 -36.79 16.96
N ARG A 226 7.91 -35.97 17.35
CA ARG A 226 8.75 -34.94 16.69
C ARG A 226 9.36 -35.33 15.31
N PRO A 227 10.09 -34.43 14.57
CA PRO A 227 10.75 -33.14 14.96
C PRO A 227 10.43 -31.96 13.99
N SER A 228 11.05 -30.76 13.96
CA SER A 228 12.16 -30.06 14.68
C SER A 228 12.00 -28.52 14.46
N GLY A 229 12.67 -27.59 15.15
CA GLY A 229 13.56 -27.68 16.32
C GLY A 229 14.87 -26.84 16.20
N ARG A 230 15.12 -25.97 17.19
CA ARG A 230 16.35 -25.13 17.45
C ARG A 230 16.63 -23.94 16.51
N ALA A 231 16.92 -22.69 16.93
CA ALA A 231 17.52 -22.09 18.16
C ALA A 231 19.06 -22.23 18.25
N ASP A 232 19.86 -21.38 18.92
CA ASP A 232 19.65 -20.55 20.14
C ASP A 232 20.51 -19.22 20.15
N GLU A 233 20.16 -18.25 21.04
CA GLU A 233 21.00 -17.27 21.82
C GLU A 233 21.99 -16.28 21.12
N ALA A 234 22.28 -15.03 21.58
CA ALA A 234 22.53 -14.37 22.90
C ALA A 234 23.98 -14.54 23.44
N GLU A 235 24.63 -13.63 24.21
CA GLU A 235 24.23 -12.41 24.93
C GLU A 235 25.43 -11.38 25.11
N ASP A 236 25.32 -10.37 25.98
CA ASP A 236 26.21 -9.19 26.17
C ASP A 236 27.54 -9.42 26.94
N VAL A 237 28.51 -8.47 26.83
CA VAL A 237 28.98 -7.49 27.89
C VAL A 237 30.22 -6.69 27.45
N ALA A 238 30.69 -5.67 28.21
CA ALA A 238 31.62 -4.62 27.73
C ALA A 238 32.72 -4.13 28.72
N ALA A 239 33.75 -3.46 28.15
CA ALA A 239 34.36 -2.17 28.58
C ALA A 239 35.88 -2.07 28.98
N PHE A 240 36.57 -1.09 28.33
CA PHE A 240 37.79 -0.29 28.66
C PHE A 240 39.25 -0.85 28.66
N GLU A 241 40.09 -0.22 27.80
CA GLU A 241 41.47 0.34 28.00
C GLU A 241 42.69 -0.60 28.35
N TYR A 242 43.96 -0.39 27.93
CA TYR A 242 44.71 0.62 27.12
C TYR A 242 46.00 -0.01 26.50
N GLU A 243 46.67 0.68 25.55
CA GLU A 243 48.08 0.50 25.05
C GLU A 243 48.45 -0.84 24.33
N GLU A 244 49.34 -0.94 23.31
CA GLU A 244 49.92 0.00 22.31
C GLU A 244 50.13 -0.78 20.95
N GLU A 245 50.97 -0.53 19.92
CA GLU A 245 52.20 0.26 19.69
C GLU A 245 52.34 0.72 18.19
N ALA A 246 53.28 0.14 17.40
CA ALA A 246 53.65 0.41 16.00
C ALA A 246 52.84 -0.44 14.97
N GLY A 247 52.70 -0.14 13.67
CA GLY A 247 53.58 0.47 12.64
C GLY A 247 53.47 -0.41 11.37
N GLU A 248 53.81 -0.04 10.13
CA GLU A 248 54.36 1.18 9.50
C GLU A 248 53.90 1.23 8.02
N ALA A 249 54.24 2.32 7.30
CA ALA A 249 54.50 2.37 5.83
C ALA A 249 53.33 2.16 4.82
N GLN A 250 53.34 2.71 3.60
CA GLN A 250 54.15 3.78 2.95
C GLN A 250 53.44 4.29 1.68
N ASP A 251 53.56 5.59 1.39
CA ASP A 251 53.61 6.28 0.06
C ASP A 251 52.43 6.01 -0.96
N GLU A 252 52.23 6.72 -2.09
CA GLU A 252 53.07 7.63 -2.89
C GLU A 252 52.20 8.60 -3.78
N GLU A 253 52.72 9.78 -4.16
CA GLU A 253 52.38 10.72 -5.29
C GLU A 253 50.90 11.19 -5.58
N ARG A 254 50.54 12.48 -5.82
CA ARG A 254 50.99 13.61 -6.71
C ARG A 254 50.54 13.46 -8.19
N PRO A 255 50.10 14.54 -8.91
CA PRO A 255 50.80 15.84 -9.16
C PRO A 255 49.92 17.15 -9.09
N GLU A 256 50.50 18.33 -8.80
CA GLU A 256 50.79 19.52 -9.68
C GLU A 256 49.60 20.11 -10.50
N THR A 257 49.21 21.39 -10.41
CA THR A 257 49.83 22.68 -10.89
C THR A 257 48.87 23.88 -10.55
N VAL A 258 49.05 25.23 -10.68
CA VAL A 258 50.16 26.24 -10.85
C VAL A 258 49.62 27.70 -10.66
N GLN A 259 50.33 28.59 -9.90
CA GLN A 259 50.40 30.10 -9.94
C GLN A 259 49.11 31.00 -9.79
N PRO A 260 49.22 32.36 -9.58
CA PRO A 260 50.37 33.23 -9.21
C PRO A 260 50.16 34.24 -8.02
N GLU A 261 51.29 34.74 -7.50
CA GLU A 261 51.72 36.09 -6.98
C GLU A 261 50.75 37.26 -6.61
N PRO A 262 51.14 38.19 -5.68
CA PRO A 262 52.08 39.29 -6.02
C PRO A 262 53.14 39.78 -4.94
N GLU A 263 54.08 40.60 -5.44
CA GLU A 263 55.21 41.39 -4.85
C GLU A 263 54.86 42.54 -3.84
N PRO A 264 55.78 43.43 -3.33
CA PRO A 264 57.28 43.53 -3.41
C PRO A 264 58.06 43.81 -2.07
N GLU A 265 59.40 43.94 -2.15
CA GLU A 265 60.34 44.46 -1.10
C GLU A 265 60.52 46.01 -1.09
N PRO A 266 61.39 46.62 -0.23
CA PRO A 266 62.76 46.99 -0.73
C PRO A 266 63.95 47.20 0.27
N ALA A 267 65.17 46.87 -0.21
CA ALA A 267 66.46 47.64 -0.21
C ALA A 267 67.37 47.91 1.04
N ALA A 268 68.69 47.59 0.89
CA ALA A 268 69.92 48.33 1.32
C ALA A 268 71.19 47.44 1.13
N ALA A 269 72.43 47.88 0.81
CA ALA A 269 73.03 49.14 0.32
C ALA A 269 74.43 48.89 -0.32
N GLU A 270 75.08 49.90 -0.93
CA GLU A 270 76.33 49.78 -1.73
C GLU A 270 77.66 50.17 -1.03
N GLY A 271 78.78 49.66 -1.56
CA GLY A 271 80.19 50.05 -1.28
C GLY A 271 81.16 48.90 -1.64
N ASP A 272 82.41 49.08 -2.08
CA ASP A 272 83.26 50.26 -2.27
C ASP A 272 84.20 50.04 -3.49
N LEU A 273 84.08 50.87 -4.53
CA LEU A 273 84.84 50.74 -5.79
C LEU A 273 86.35 51.03 -5.63
N PHE A 274 86.77 51.76 -4.60
CA PHE A 274 88.18 52.11 -4.40
C PHE A 274 89.03 50.89 -4.04
N GLN A 275 88.46 49.93 -3.30
CA GLN A 275 89.15 48.70 -2.90
C GLN A 275 89.39 47.75 -4.09
N GLN A 276 88.50 47.71 -5.09
CA GLN A 276 88.74 46.94 -6.32
C GLN A 276 89.97 47.45 -7.08
N ALA A 277 90.17 48.76 -7.17
CA ALA A 277 91.33 49.34 -7.86
C ALA A 277 92.67 48.91 -7.23
N LEU A 278 92.75 48.90 -5.89
CA LEU A 278 93.94 48.46 -5.16
C LEU A 278 94.24 46.97 -5.36
N GLY A 279 93.21 46.12 -5.48
CA GLY A 279 93.37 44.70 -5.81
C GLY A 279 93.92 44.46 -7.22
N PHE A 280 93.52 45.27 -8.21
CA PHE A 280 94.06 45.16 -9.57
C PHE A 280 95.54 45.57 -9.68
N ASP A 281 95.95 46.64 -8.99
CA ASP A 281 97.37 47.04 -8.96
C ASP A 281 98.24 45.98 -8.25
N ALA A 282 97.73 45.38 -7.18
CA ALA A 282 98.42 44.28 -6.50
C ALA A 282 98.60 43.04 -7.40
N GLN A 283 97.58 42.67 -8.19
CA GLN A 283 97.67 41.60 -9.18
C GLN A 283 98.66 41.94 -10.31
N ARG A 284 98.73 43.21 -10.75
CA ARG A 284 99.71 43.67 -11.75
C ARG A 284 101.14 43.52 -11.24
N TYR A 285 101.44 43.97 -10.02
CA TYR A 285 102.79 43.82 -9.45
C TYR A 285 103.18 42.35 -9.21
N LEU A 286 102.22 41.48 -8.89
CA LEU A 286 102.47 40.03 -8.79
C LEU A 286 102.85 39.44 -10.16
N ALA A 287 102.06 39.71 -11.20
CA ALA A 287 102.35 39.23 -12.55
C ALA A 287 103.68 39.79 -13.12
N GLU A 288 104.02 41.05 -12.80
CA GLU A 288 105.33 41.62 -13.13
C GLU A 288 106.49 40.97 -12.35
N ALA A 289 106.26 40.52 -11.12
CA ALA A 289 107.25 39.78 -10.33
C ALA A 289 107.47 38.38 -10.88
N ASP A 290 106.40 37.65 -11.24
CA ASP A 290 106.45 36.33 -11.88
C ASP A 290 107.12 36.39 -13.26
N ALA A 291 106.86 37.45 -14.04
CA ALA A 291 107.55 37.70 -15.29
C ALA A 291 109.05 38.01 -15.09
N ALA A 292 109.42 38.78 -14.06
CA ALA A 292 110.83 39.03 -13.73
C ALA A 292 111.53 37.76 -13.21
N PHE A 293 110.83 36.92 -12.44
CA PHE A 293 111.34 35.65 -11.90
C PHE A 293 111.62 34.65 -13.03
N THR A 294 110.63 34.42 -13.89
CA THR A 294 110.76 33.50 -15.04
C THR A 294 111.75 34.00 -16.09
N ALA A 295 111.94 35.32 -16.22
CA ALA A 295 113.02 35.92 -17.01
C ALA A 295 114.41 35.89 -16.32
N GLY A 296 114.55 35.28 -15.14
CA GLY A 296 115.81 35.14 -14.41
C GLY A 296 116.35 36.44 -13.78
N ARG A 297 115.55 37.52 -13.74
CA ARG A 297 115.94 38.82 -13.17
C ARG A 297 115.62 38.87 -11.67
N PHE A 298 116.20 37.93 -10.91
CA PHE A 298 115.79 37.63 -9.53
C PHE A 298 115.84 38.83 -8.56
N ASN A 299 116.76 39.79 -8.74
CA ASN A 299 116.80 41.03 -7.95
C ASN A 299 115.57 41.93 -8.20
N GLU A 300 115.08 42.01 -9.45
CA GLU A 300 113.86 42.77 -9.79
C GLU A 300 112.62 42.03 -9.26
N ALA A 301 112.61 40.71 -9.39
CA ALA A 301 111.55 39.85 -8.88
C ALA A 301 111.43 39.97 -7.34
N GLU A 302 112.53 39.92 -6.60
CA GLU A 302 112.52 40.08 -5.13
C GLU A 302 111.86 41.40 -4.71
N GLN A 303 112.22 42.51 -5.34
CA GLN A 303 111.65 43.83 -5.02
C GLN A 303 110.15 43.90 -5.31
N LYS A 304 109.67 43.30 -6.41
CA LYS A 304 108.24 43.29 -6.74
C LYS A 304 107.43 42.33 -5.87
N TYR A 305 107.94 41.13 -5.56
CA TYR A 305 107.30 40.24 -4.59
C TYR A 305 107.26 40.88 -3.17
N ALA A 306 108.29 41.61 -2.77
CA ALA A 306 108.30 42.36 -1.51
C ALA A 306 107.24 43.47 -1.45
N LEU A 307 106.93 44.12 -2.58
CA LEU A 307 105.82 45.09 -2.67
C LEU A 307 104.45 44.43 -2.54
N VAL A 308 104.23 43.26 -3.16
CA VAL A 308 102.96 42.51 -3.04
C VAL A 308 102.76 41.97 -1.61
N THR A 309 103.81 41.38 -1.03
CA THR A 309 103.75 40.74 0.31
C THR A 309 103.76 41.73 1.48
N GLY A 310 104.18 42.98 1.24
CA GLY A 310 104.18 44.09 2.18
C GLY A 310 102.94 45.00 2.05
N PRO A 311 103.04 46.18 1.43
CA PRO A 311 101.97 47.18 1.41
C PRO A 311 100.65 46.71 0.77
N TYR A 312 100.69 45.86 -0.25
CA TYR A 312 99.47 45.37 -0.93
C TYR A 312 98.87 44.10 -0.29
N ARG A 313 99.45 43.59 0.80
CA ARG A 313 99.07 42.33 1.46
C ARG A 313 97.58 42.21 1.80
N ALA A 314 96.93 43.33 2.15
CA ALA A 314 95.53 43.38 2.55
C ALA A 314 94.54 43.31 1.37
N HIS A 315 95.02 43.36 0.12
CA HIS A 315 94.22 43.40 -1.10
C HIS A 315 94.52 42.25 -2.07
N VAL A 316 95.08 41.15 -1.55
CA VAL A 316 95.46 39.94 -2.30
C VAL A 316 94.94 38.70 -1.57
N ASP A 317 94.34 37.77 -2.31
CA ASP A 317 93.82 36.52 -1.77
C ASP A 317 94.93 35.66 -1.14
N ALA A 318 94.61 34.94 -0.06
CA ALA A 318 95.59 34.22 0.76
C ALA A 318 96.49 33.26 -0.04
N ASP A 319 95.95 32.56 -1.04
CA ASP A 319 96.71 31.62 -1.88
C ASP A 319 97.71 32.34 -2.81
N ARG A 320 97.34 33.52 -3.34
CA ARG A 320 98.21 34.36 -4.18
C ARG A 320 99.31 35.02 -3.35
N LEU A 321 98.96 35.43 -2.13
CA LEU A 321 99.92 35.94 -1.15
C LEU A 321 100.95 34.87 -0.76
N ALA A 322 100.51 33.63 -0.51
CA ALA A 322 101.39 32.50 -0.25
C ALA A 322 102.29 32.15 -1.45
N HIS A 323 101.79 32.30 -2.69
CA HIS A 323 102.63 32.17 -3.88
C HIS A 323 103.75 33.21 -3.90
N ALA A 324 103.43 34.48 -3.63
CA ALA A 324 104.39 35.58 -3.60
C ALA A 324 105.45 35.40 -2.49
N GLU A 325 105.07 34.94 -1.30
CA GLU A 325 106.00 34.64 -0.20
C GLU A 325 106.93 33.46 -0.54
N SER A 326 106.39 32.41 -1.16
CA SER A 326 107.17 31.25 -1.62
C SER A 326 108.19 31.65 -2.69
N ARG A 327 107.77 32.42 -3.71
CA ARG A 327 108.68 32.93 -4.75
C ARG A 327 109.70 33.92 -4.22
N LEU A 328 109.37 34.73 -3.21
CA LEU A 328 110.32 35.61 -2.51
C LEU A 328 111.39 34.82 -1.74
N ALA A 329 111.03 33.70 -1.13
CA ALA A 329 112.01 32.79 -0.53
C ALA A 329 112.89 32.14 -1.61
N GLU A 330 112.29 31.73 -2.73
CA GLU A 330 112.99 31.13 -3.88
C GLU A 330 113.97 32.11 -4.54
N THR A 331 113.61 33.39 -4.76
CA THR A 331 114.54 34.41 -5.30
C THR A 331 115.77 34.56 -4.41
N ARG A 332 115.59 34.56 -3.08
CA ARG A 332 116.70 34.72 -2.12
C ARG A 332 117.65 33.54 -2.10
N VAL A 333 117.14 32.32 -2.32
CA VAL A 333 117.98 31.12 -2.50
C VAL A 333 118.70 31.15 -3.86
N LEU A 334 118.01 31.53 -4.94
CA LEU A 334 118.57 31.59 -6.30
C LEU A 334 119.57 32.74 -6.51
N LEU A 335 119.42 33.85 -5.79
CA LEU A 335 120.39 34.96 -5.75
C LEU A 335 121.72 34.56 -5.07
N GLY A 336 121.82 33.34 -4.53
CA GLY A 336 123.09 32.64 -4.49
C GLY A 336 124.05 33.14 -3.41
N GLN A 337 123.55 33.61 -2.27
CA GLN A 337 124.36 33.84 -1.07
C GLN A 337 124.81 32.50 -0.46
N ARG A 338 125.72 31.82 -1.18
CA ARG A 338 126.35 30.56 -0.81
C ARG A 338 127.29 30.76 0.37
N ASP A 339 127.22 29.86 1.34
CA ASP A 339 128.42 29.38 2.03
C ASP A 339 128.30 27.90 2.41
N GLY A 340 129.42 27.17 2.48
CA GLY A 340 129.44 25.71 2.38
C GLY A 340 129.60 24.93 3.70
N ARG A 341 128.71 23.96 3.98
CA ARG A 341 128.85 23.00 5.12
C ARG A 341 128.17 21.63 4.90
N LEU A 342 128.30 21.11 3.68
CA LEU A 342 127.41 20.08 3.10
C LEU A 342 127.50 18.62 3.63
N LEU A 343 128.23 18.30 4.71
CA LEU A 343 128.25 16.94 5.28
C LEU A 343 127.59 16.81 6.66
N GLU A 344 127.48 17.91 7.42
CA GLU A 344 126.62 17.97 8.63
C GLU A 344 125.16 18.26 8.25
N GLN A 345 124.96 18.86 7.07
CA GLN A 345 123.67 19.33 6.56
C GLN A 345 122.73 18.19 6.14
N VAL A 346 123.25 17.07 5.63
CA VAL A 346 122.42 15.93 5.16
C VAL A 346 121.75 15.19 6.33
N GLY A 347 122.46 15.01 7.44
CA GLY A 347 121.90 14.43 8.67
C GLY A 347 120.81 15.30 9.26
N ARG A 348 121.07 16.62 9.43
CA ARG A 348 120.04 17.55 9.88
C ARG A 348 118.89 17.69 8.90
N SER A 349 119.09 17.62 7.59
CA SER A 349 117.99 17.75 6.63
C SER A 349 117.03 16.56 6.71
N GLN A 350 117.52 15.32 6.89
CA GLN A 350 116.61 14.18 7.08
C GLN A 350 115.84 14.27 8.40
N GLU A 351 116.48 14.72 9.49
CA GLU A 351 115.78 14.91 10.77
C GLU A 351 114.77 16.07 10.74
N ILE A 352 115.08 17.18 10.06
CA ILE A 352 114.14 18.30 9.84
C ILE A 352 112.97 17.85 8.96
N VAL A 353 113.20 17.09 7.88
CA VAL A 353 112.13 16.54 7.05
C VAL A 353 111.24 15.57 7.84
N ARG A 354 111.81 14.75 8.74
CA ARG A 354 111.06 13.90 9.66
C ARG A 354 110.18 14.73 10.61
N GLN A 355 110.75 15.76 11.25
CA GLN A 355 110.02 16.65 12.17
C GLN A 355 108.91 17.43 11.44
N GLN A 356 109.16 17.90 10.22
CA GLN A 356 108.15 18.56 9.39
C GLN A 356 107.02 17.60 8.98
N ALA A 357 107.37 16.37 8.55
CA ALA A 357 106.38 15.35 8.19
C ALA A 357 105.47 14.98 9.36
N ASP A 358 106.03 14.85 10.57
CA ASP A 358 105.25 14.62 11.80
C ASP A 358 104.38 15.81 12.19
N ALA A 359 104.90 17.04 12.06
CA ALA A 359 104.14 18.26 12.34
C ALA A 359 102.97 18.43 11.36
N GLU A 360 103.17 18.17 10.06
CA GLU A 360 102.11 18.20 9.05
C GLU A 360 101.07 17.10 9.28
N TYR A 361 101.49 15.88 9.58
CA TYR A 361 100.59 14.76 9.90
C TYR A 361 99.71 15.06 11.12
N GLU A 362 100.30 15.43 12.26
CA GLU A 362 99.52 15.74 13.47
C GLU A 362 98.69 17.02 13.28
N ASN A 363 99.11 17.99 12.47
CA ASN A 363 98.26 19.15 12.12
C ASN A 363 97.01 18.69 11.34
N PHE A 364 97.15 17.92 10.26
CA PHE A 364 96.00 17.40 9.51
C PHE A 364 95.12 16.47 10.35
N MET A 365 95.69 15.60 11.19
CA MET A 365 94.93 14.74 12.09
C MET A 365 94.13 15.53 13.14
N ASN A 366 94.69 16.62 13.68
CA ASN A 366 93.99 17.44 14.66
C ASN A 366 92.97 18.40 14.00
N GLN A 367 93.20 18.87 12.77
CA GLN A 367 92.16 19.54 11.99
C GLN A 367 91.01 18.60 11.61
N ALA A 368 91.30 17.36 11.18
CA ALA A 368 90.30 16.35 10.87
C ALA A 368 89.43 15.99 12.10
N ARG A 369 90.04 15.90 13.29
CA ARG A 369 89.31 15.72 14.56
C ARG A 369 88.40 16.91 14.89
N ARG A 370 88.84 18.16 14.62
CA ARG A 370 88.01 19.36 14.82
C ARG A 370 86.81 19.38 13.88
N ALA A 371 87.03 19.19 12.57
CA ALA A 371 85.96 19.08 11.59
C ALA A 371 84.95 17.98 11.95
N LEU A 372 85.41 16.83 12.47
CA LEU A 372 84.54 15.77 12.98
C LEU A 372 83.71 16.21 14.20
N SER A 373 84.30 16.95 15.14
CA SER A 373 83.54 17.52 16.28
C SER A 373 82.62 18.69 15.90
N GLU A 374 82.87 19.34 14.77
CA GLU A 374 82.06 20.41 14.18
C GLU A 374 80.92 19.85 13.28
N GLY A 375 80.93 18.54 12.98
CA GLY A 375 79.93 17.86 12.15
C GLY A 375 80.21 17.89 10.64
N ASP A 376 81.32 18.48 10.19
CA ASP A 376 81.73 18.53 8.79
C ASP A 376 82.48 17.25 8.41
N PHE A 377 81.70 16.19 8.14
CA PHE A 377 82.22 14.85 7.85
C PHE A 377 83.08 14.80 6.58
N GLU A 378 82.75 15.57 5.53
CA GLU A 378 83.54 15.61 4.28
C GLU A 378 84.89 16.31 4.46
N ARG A 379 84.92 17.42 5.20
CA ARG A 379 86.18 18.09 5.57
C ARG A 379 87.01 17.22 6.50
N ALA A 380 86.39 16.55 7.47
CA ALA A 380 87.08 15.60 8.34
C ALA A 380 87.71 14.45 7.53
N ARG A 381 86.95 13.85 6.61
CA ARG A 381 87.39 12.75 5.74
C ARG A 381 88.53 13.15 4.80
N SER A 382 88.41 14.31 4.16
CA SER A 382 89.44 14.83 3.24
C SER A 382 90.73 15.25 3.97
N LEU A 383 90.64 15.85 5.16
CA LEU A 383 91.81 16.16 6.00
C LEU A 383 92.49 14.88 6.53
N ALA A 384 91.73 13.88 6.99
CA ALA A 384 92.27 12.59 7.37
C ALA A 384 92.92 11.86 6.17
N GLY A 385 92.40 12.04 4.96
CA GLY A 385 93.04 11.59 3.72
C GLY A 385 94.38 12.29 3.46
N ARG A 386 94.44 13.62 3.58
CA ARG A 386 95.69 14.40 3.45
C ARG A 386 96.76 13.99 4.47
N ALA A 387 96.37 13.68 5.71
CA ALA A 387 97.27 13.15 6.73
C ALA A 387 97.94 11.84 6.27
N ARG A 388 97.18 10.91 5.65
CA ARG A 388 97.73 9.66 5.10
C ARG A 388 98.76 9.93 4.00
N ILE A 389 98.43 10.85 3.08
CA ILE A 389 99.31 11.23 1.96
C ILE A 389 100.64 11.78 2.49
N ALA A 390 100.60 12.78 3.38
CA ALA A 390 101.78 13.47 3.92
C ALA A 390 102.78 12.56 4.67
N VAL A 391 102.30 11.43 5.22
CA VAL A 391 103.15 10.36 5.80
C VAL A 391 103.67 9.41 4.71
N SER A 392 102.82 9.00 3.77
CA SER A 392 103.18 8.02 2.74
C SER A 392 104.20 8.55 1.70
N GLU A 393 104.12 9.83 1.33
CA GLU A 393 105.09 10.49 0.43
C GLU A 393 106.50 10.55 1.04
N ARG A 394 106.59 10.45 2.36
CA ARG A 394 107.83 10.60 3.14
C ARG A 394 108.17 9.35 3.95
N ARG A 395 107.75 8.17 3.47
CA ARG A 395 107.99 6.88 4.14
C ARG A 395 109.45 6.67 4.56
N ASP A 396 110.39 7.07 3.72
CA ASP A 396 111.82 6.77 3.88
C ASP A 396 112.51 7.49 5.06
N VAL A 397 111.87 8.49 5.70
CA VAL A 397 112.38 9.13 6.93
C VAL A 397 111.78 8.56 8.23
N PHE A 398 110.89 7.56 8.13
CA PHE A 398 110.26 6.90 9.27
C PHE A 398 110.67 5.43 9.38
N THR A 399 110.72 4.88 10.59
CA THR A 399 110.84 3.42 10.72
C THR A 399 109.53 2.74 10.29
N GLU A 400 109.63 1.51 9.78
CA GLU A 400 108.47 0.71 9.33
C GLU A 400 107.40 0.52 10.43
N ARG A 401 107.79 0.59 11.71
CA ARG A 401 106.83 0.61 12.83
C ARG A 401 106.14 1.96 12.98
N GLU A 402 106.91 3.06 13.01
CA GLU A 402 106.39 4.43 13.14
C GLU A 402 105.41 4.82 12.03
N HIS A 403 105.72 4.42 10.78
CA HIS A 403 104.86 4.61 9.62
C HIS A 403 103.53 3.84 9.77
N ARG A 404 103.59 2.59 10.24
CA ARG A 404 102.41 1.74 10.46
C ARG A 404 101.52 2.24 11.59
N ASP A 405 102.11 2.66 12.71
CA ASP A 405 101.37 3.23 13.85
C ASP A 405 100.62 4.52 13.45
N ARG A 406 101.17 5.33 12.54
CA ARG A 406 100.51 6.53 11.97
C ARG A 406 99.37 6.18 11.02
N ILE A 407 99.53 5.18 10.15
CA ILE A 407 98.44 4.71 9.29
C ILE A 407 97.29 4.13 10.13
N GLN A 408 97.57 3.33 11.15
CA GLN A 408 96.52 2.79 12.03
C GLN A 408 95.74 3.88 12.78
N ARG A 409 96.42 4.94 13.26
CA ARG A 409 95.74 6.12 13.85
C ARG A 409 94.85 6.85 12.85
N GLN A 410 95.26 6.93 11.58
CA GLN A 410 94.50 7.57 10.49
C GLN A 410 93.28 6.73 10.09
N GLU A 411 93.42 5.41 10.01
CA GLU A 411 92.34 4.48 9.70
C GLU A 411 91.31 4.39 10.85
N ALA A 412 91.77 4.46 12.10
CA ALA A 412 90.88 4.61 13.27
C ALA A 412 90.06 5.91 13.21
N LEU A 413 90.67 7.04 12.83
CA LEU A 413 89.96 8.32 12.67
C LEU A 413 88.94 8.26 11.52
N MET A 414 89.32 7.71 10.36
CA MET A 414 88.40 7.47 9.23
C MET A 414 87.21 6.60 9.64
N THR A 415 87.43 5.58 10.48
CA THR A 415 86.37 4.72 11.01
C THR A 415 85.41 5.51 11.90
N SER A 416 85.93 6.36 12.81
CA SER A 416 85.07 7.22 13.65
C SER A 416 84.34 8.33 12.90
N ILE A 417 84.88 8.82 11.76
CA ILE A 417 84.16 9.74 10.88
C ILE A 417 82.94 9.03 10.28
N ARG A 418 83.15 7.81 9.75
CA ARG A 418 82.08 7.03 9.12
C ARG A 418 80.94 6.68 10.08
N THR A 419 81.26 6.25 11.31
CA THR A 419 80.22 5.90 12.30
C THR A 419 79.49 7.14 12.85
N ALA A 420 80.16 8.29 12.94
CA ALA A 420 79.51 9.56 13.31
C ALA A 420 78.56 10.07 12.22
N GLU A 421 78.98 9.98 10.95
CA GLU A 421 78.18 10.31 9.77
C GLU A 421 76.92 9.42 9.68
N GLU A 422 77.11 8.10 9.75
CA GLU A 422 76.04 7.10 9.68
C GLU A 422 75.02 7.24 10.83
N SER A 423 75.49 7.39 12.07
CA SER A 423 74.62 7.64 13.23
C SER A 423 73.90 9.00 13.18
N THR A 424 74.38 9.97 12.41
CA THR A 424 73.70 11.26 12.20
C THR A 424 72.64 11.15 11.11
N ARG A 425 72.93 10.44 10.02
CA ARG A 425 71.98 10.15 8.95
C ARG A 425 70.76 9.34 9.43
N VAL A 426 70.98 8.33 10.28
CA VAL A 426 69.88 7.54 10.88
C VAL A 426 68.94 8.45 11.69
N ARG A 427 69.48 9.29 12.58
CA ARG A 427 68.69 10.21 13.41
C ARG A 427 67.90 11.25 12.61
N GLU A 428 68.39 11.67 11.44
CA GLU A 428 67.62 12.57 10.56
C GLU A 428 66.47 11.84 9.86
N ILE A 429 66.68 10.59 9.43
CA ILE A 429 65.63 9.75 8.83
C ILE A 429 64.53 9.45 9.85
N GLU A 430 64.90 8.96 11.05
CA GLU A 430 63.96 8.71 12.16
C GLU A 430 63.08 9.93 12.45
N ARG A 431 63.70 11.13 12.50
CA ARG A 431 62.99 12.39 12.75
C ARG A 431 61.99 12.72 11.63
N ARG A 432 62.40 12.60 10.36
CA ARG A 432 61.50 12.85 9.22
C ARG A 432 60.32 11.86 9.22
N THR A 433 60.56 10.58 9.50
CA THR A 433 59.50 9.57 9.59
C THR A 433 58.51 9.89 10.71
N GLN A 434 58.99 10.30 11.90
CA GLN A 434 58.13 10.72 13.00
C GLN A 434 57.31 11.99 12.68
N ASP A 435 57.93 12.98 12.04
CA ASP A 435 57.24 14.22 11.67
C ASP A 435 56.16 13.98 10.57
N VAL A 436 56.41 13.06 9.61
CA VAL A 436 55.41 12.62 8.62
C VAL A 436 54.28 11.82 9.27
N GLN A 437 54.57 10.81 10.10
CA GLN A 437 53.55 10.02 10.80
C GLN A 437 52.64 10.89 11.68
N ARG A 438 53.20 11.95 12.30
CA ARG A 438 52.41 12.95 13.04
C ARG A 438 51.48 13.73 12.11
N GLN A 439 51.96 14.22 10.97
CA GLN A 439 51.13 14.95 10.01
C GLN A 439 49.98 14.08 9.46
N THR A 440 50.22 12.79 9.18
CA THR A 440 49.15 11.87 8.77
C THR A 440 48.10 11.69 9.85
N ARG A 441 48.48 11.38 11.10
CA ARG A 441 47.54 11.24 12.23
C ARG A 441 46.78 12.53 12.52
N ASP A 442 47.43 13.69 12.42
CA ASP A 442 46.80 15.01 12.54
C ASP A 442 45.79 15.30 11.41
N ALA A 443 46.03 14.81 10.20
CA ALA A 443 45.12 14.95 9.07
C ALA A 443 43.92 14.00 9.19
N GLU A 444 44.16 12.72 9.53
CA GLU A 444 43.13 11.70 9.73
C GLU A 444 42.15 12.08 10.84
N SER A 445 42.66 12.54 11.99
CA SER A 445 41.83 12.96 13.12
C SER A 445 40.99 14.21 12.82
N ARG A 446 41.51 15.17 12.06
CA ARG A 446 40.72 16.32 11.54
C ARG A 446 39.65 15.85 10.56
N ALA A 447 39.99 14.97 9.62
CA ALA A 447 39.04 14.42 8.66
C ALA A 447 37.96 13.56 9.31
N ALA A 448 38.24 12.90 10.44
CA ALA A 448 37.24 12.22 11.28
C ALA A 448 36.33 13.25 11.97
N ALA A 449 36.88 14.22 12.69
CA ALA A 449 36.11 15.25 13.41
C ALA A 449 35.22 16.11 12.47
N GLU A 450 35.59 16.28 11.20
CA GLU A 450 34.72 16.90 10.19
C GLU A 450 33.59 15.99 9.70
N ARG A 451 33.82 14.67 9.59
CA ARG A 451 32.76 13.70 9.29
C ARG A 451 31.76 13.63 10.45
N ASP A 452 32.23 13.50 11.68
CA ASP A 452 31.40 13.48 12.89
C ASP A 452 30.52 14.73 12.99
N ARG A 453 31.09 15.91 12.73
CA ARG A 453 30.34 17.18 12.74
C ARG A 453 29.23 17.21 11.69
N LYS A 454 29.50 16.74 10.47
CA LYS A 454 28.50 16.64 9.38
C LYS A 454 27.41 15.63 9.72
N ILE A 455 27.77 14.50 10.35
CA ILE A 455 26.80 13.50 10.82
C ILE A 455 25.86 14.11 11.88
N VAL A 456 26.39 14.87 12.86
CA VAL A 456 25.55 15.56 13.87
C VAL A 456 24.63 16.60 13.23
N GLU A 457 25.12 17.43 12.30
CA GLU A 457 24.28 18.41 11.60
C GLU A 457 23.14 17.73 10.80
N SER A 458 23.44 16.64 10.10
CA SER A 458 22.44 15.84 9.39
C SER A 458 21.44 15.17 10.34
N LEU A 459 21.86 14.69 11.51
CA LEU A 459 20.96 14.10 12.52
C LEU A 459 19.98 15.13 13.11
N ASP A 460 20.43 16.36 13.36
CA ASP A 460 19.51 17.44 13.77
C ASP A 460 18.59 17.89 12.61
N ARG A 461 19.05 17.85 11.36
CA ARG A 461 18.19 18.05 10.17
C ARG A 461 17.12 16.96 10.05
N ILE A 462 17.48 15.69 10.28
CA ILE A 462 16.53 14.55 10.31
C ILE A 462 15.48 14.78 11.40
N ARG A 463 15.89 15.23 12.59
CA ARG A 463 14.96 15.59 13.68
C ARG A 463 14.02 16.75 13.29
N ALA A 464 14.49 17.76 12.55
CA ALA A 464 13.63 18.83 12.05
C ALA A 464 12.58 18.29 11.04
N LEU A 465 13.02 17.46 10.07
CA LEU A 465 12.13 16.85 9.08
C LEU A 465 11.11 15.89 9.71
N GLN A 466 11.47 15.18 10.80
CA GLN A 466 10.54 14.39 11.60
C GLN A 466 9.43 15.25 12.25
N LEU A 467 9.76 16.46 12.72
CA LEU A 467 8.80 17.40 13.30
C LEU A 467 7.88 18.01 12.22
N GLU A 468 8.40 18.26 11.01
CA GLU A 468 7.62 18.66 9.84
C GLU A 468 6.83 17.50 9.18
N GLN A 469 6.99 16.26 9.67
CA GLN A 469 6.40 15.02 9.12
C GLN A 469 6.85 14.63 7.70
N LYS A 470 8.01 15.13 7.26
CA LYS A 470 8.61 14.90 5.94
C LYS A 470 9.54 13.68 5.97
N TYR A 471 8.97 12.50 6.19
CA TYR A 471 9.77 11.29 6.40
C TYR A 471 10.52 10.81 5.14
N GLU A 472 10.06 11.18 3.94
CA GLU A 472 10.75 10.91 2.68
C GLU A 472 12.00 11.80 2.49
N GLU A 473 11.90 13.10 2.77
CA GLU A 473 13.06 14.01 2.85
C GLU A 473 14.03 13.54 3.96
N ALA A 474 13.51 13.07 5.09
CA ALA A 474 14.32 12.55 6.20
C ALA A 474 15.11 11.29 5.79
N LEU A 475 14.51 10.36 5.03
CA LEU A 475 15.19 9.19 4.48
C LEU A 475 16.36 9.58 3.58
N GLN A 476 16.20 10.59 2.70
CA GLN A 476 17.31 11.07 1.86
C GLN A 476 18.48 11.63 2.68
N VAL A 477 18.21 12.29 3.81
CA VAL A 477 19.27 12.79 4.71
C VAL A 477 19.88 11.65 5.53
N ILE A 478 19.12 10.60 5.87
CA ILE A 478 19.65 9.39 6.52
C ILE A 478 20.58 8.62 5.57
N ASP A 479 20.22 8.48 4.29
CA ASP A 479 21.08 7.84 3.30
C ASP A 479 22.37 8.66 3.06
N GLN A 480 22.33 9.99 3.21
CA GLN A 480 23.54 10.83 3.24
C GLN A 480 24.40 10.59 4.50
N VAL A 481 23.82 10.34 5.67
CA VAL A 481 24.57 9.92 6.87
C VAL A 481 25.22 8.56 6.65
N LEU A 482 24.48 7.60 6.08
CA LEU A 482 24.99 6.25 5.78
C LEU A 482 26.01 6.23 4.63
N PHE A 483 26.04 7.25 3.77
CA PHE A 483 27.12 7.44 2.80
C PHE A 483 28.42 7.98 3.45
N LEU A 484 28.31 8.78 4.52
CA LEU A 484 29.46 9.30 5.28
C LEU A 484 30.02 8.27 6.28
N ASP A 485 29.15 7.46 6.89
CA ASP A 485 29.47 6.36 7.80
C ASP A 485 28.46 5.19 7.59
N PRO A 486 28.81 4.17 6.78
CA PRO A 486 27.92 3.04 6.48
C PRO A 486 27.51 2.20 7.69
N ASN A 487 28.28 2.27 8.79
CA ASN A 487 28.04 1.50 10.00
C ASN A 487 27.36 2.32 11.11
N ASN A 488 26.90 3.54 10.80
CA ASN A 488 26.37 4.44 11.82
C ASN A 488 25.12 3.86 12.50
N PRO A 489 25.14 3.58 13.82
CA PRO A 489 24.03 2.91 14.49
C PRO A 489 22.77 3.78 14.54
N ALA A 490 22.92 5.11 14.61
CA ALA A 490 21.79 6.03 14.54
C ALA A 490 21.23 6.10 13.11
N GLY A 491 22.10 6.17 12.09
CA GLY A 491 21.68 6.16 10.68
C GLY A 491 20.88 4.90 10.31
N LEU A 492 21.38 3.72 10.67
CA LEU A 492 20.73 2.44 10.35
C LEU A 492 19.35 2.32 11.03
N LEU A 493 19.28 2.59 12.34
CA LEU A 493 18.02 2.54 13.10
C LEU A 493 17.02 3.60 12.61
N LEU A 494 17.48 4.82 12.31
CA LEU A 494 16.60 5.87 11.78
C LEU A 494 16.08 5.51 10.39
N ARG A 495 16.88 4.91 9.51
CA ARG A 495 16.44 4.51 8.17
C ARG A 495 15.26 3.54 8.27
N ASP A 496 15.43 2.50 9.08
CA ASP A 496 14.44 1.42 9.16
C ASP A 496 13.16 1.92 9.86
N VAL A 497 13.29 2.73 10.93
CA VAL A 497 12.14 3.40 11.59
C VAL A 497 11.43 4.41 10.68
N MET A 498 12.14 5.23 9.89
CA MET A 498 11.49 6.14 8.93
C MET A 498 10.80 5.37 7.80
N ARG A 499 11.38 4.26 7.34
CA ARG A 499 10.78 3.40 6.32
C ARG A 499 9.47 2.78 6.81
N ASP A 500 9.45 2.26 8.03
CA ASP A 500 8.25 1.73 8.66
C ASP A 500 7.18 2.82 8.88
N VAL A 501 7.58 4.04 9.27
CA VAL A 501 6.66 5.19 9.40
C VAL A 501 6.07 5.62 8.05
N VAL A 502 6.85 5.61 6.96
CA VAL A 502 6.35 5.88 5.60
C VAL A 502 5.36 4.80 5.17
N GLN A 503 5.72 3.52 5.33
CA GLN A 503 4.83 2.39 5.00
C GLN A 503 3.54 2.41 5.83
N TYR A 504 3.62 2.71 7.13
CA TYR A 504 2.46 2.82 8.00
C TYR A 504 1.56 4.02 7.64
N ARG A 505 2.12 5.18 7.29
CA ARG A 505 1.32 6.34 6.82
C ARG A 505 0.66 6.08 5.48
N GLU A 506 1.32 5.35 4.57
CA GLU A 506 0.72 4.95 3.30
C GLU A 506 -0.38 3.90 3.50
N PHE A 507 -0.18 2.92 4.37
CA PHE A 507 -1.23 1.98 4.79
C PHE A 507 -2.43 2.73 5.40
N ASP A 508 -2.20 3.66 6.33
CA ASP A 508 -3.26 4.44 6.97
C ASP A 508 -3.97 5.41 5.98
N ARG A 509 -3.27 5.94 4.97
CA ARG A 509 -3.90 6.62 3.82
C ARG A 509 -4.83 5.67 3.07
N ILE A 510 -4.31 4.52 2.63
CA ILE A 510 -5.07 3.52 1.88
C ILE A 510 -6.29 3.01 2.66
N GLN A 511 -6.18 2.78 3.98
CA GLN A 511 -7.34 2.37 4.78
C GLN A 511 -8.37 3.49 4.92
N ARG A 512 -7.96 4.76 5.09
CA ARG A 512 -8.88 5.90 5.13
C ARG A 512 -9.58 6.13 3.79
N ASP A 513 -8.84 6.08 2.68
CA ASP A 513 -9.38 6.24 1.33
C ASP A 513 -10.32 5.07 0.96
N ARG A 514 -9.98 3.84 1.37
CA ARG A 514 -10.85 2.65 1.24
C ARG A 514 -12.12 2.76 2.08
N ALA A 515 -12.02 3.19 3.34
CA ALA A 515 -13.17 3.37 4.22
C ALA A 515 -14.10 4.49 3.72
N PHE A 516 -13.53 5.58 3.21
CA PHE A 516 -14.28 6.66 2.55
C PHE A 516 -14.99 6.15 1.28
N SER A 517 -14.27 5.45 0.39
CA SER A 517 -14.83 4.88 -0.84
C SER A 517 -15.95 3.88 -0.54
N TYR A 518 -15.77 3.00 0.45
CA TYR A 518 -16.80 2.08 0.91
C TYR A 518 -18.04 2.81 1.47
N THR A 519 -17.83 3.92 2.18
CA THR A 519 -18.93 4.77 2.67
C THR A 519 -19.68 5.45 1.51
N VAL A 520 -18.95 5.93 0.49
CA VAL A 520 -19.53 6.52 -0.71
C VAL A 520 -20.34 5.50 -1.51
N GLU A 521 -19.82 4.29 -1.74
CA GLU A 521 -20.57 3.23 -2.43
C GLU A 521 -21.75 2.70 -1.60
N SER A 522 -21.61 2.60 -0.28
CA SER A 522 -22.72 2.26 0.63
C SER A 522 -23.85 3.28 0.53
N ASN A 523 -23.52 4.58 0.53
CA ASN A 523 -24.50 5.65 0.32
C ASN A 523 -25.13 5.58 -1.08
N ARG A 524 -24.35 5.32 -2.14
CA ARG A 524 -24.86 5.13 -3.51
C ARG A 524 -25.82 3.94 -3.62
N MET A 525 -25.55 2.83 -2.93
CA MET A 525 -26.46 1.68 -2.85
C MET A 525 -27.75 2.03 -2.10
N GLN A 526 -27.66 2.79 -1.00
CA GLN A 526 -28.86 3.25 -0.26
C GLN A 526 -29.69 4.25 -1.08
N GLU A 527 -29.06 5.18 -1.81
CA GLU A 527 -29.71 6.05 -2.79
C GLU A 527 -30.33 5.25 -3.95
N GLY A 528 -29.73 4.12 -4.31
CA GLY A 528 -30.24 3.14 -5.28
C GLY A 528 -31.59 2.52 -4.88
N LEU A 529 -31.82 2.34 -3.57
CA LEU A 529 -33.04 1.78 -2.99
C LEU A 529 -34.20 2.80 -2.87
N ILE A 530 -33.95 4.09 -3.14
CA ILE A 530 -34.99 5.13 -3.03
C ILE A 530 -35.94 5.05 -4.23
N ILE A 531 -37.21 4.75 -3.95
CA ILE A 531 -38.29 4.72 -4.95
C ILE A 531 -38.59 6.15 -5.44
N PRO A 532 -38.52 6.42 -6.76
CA PRO A 532 -38.85 7.74 -7.32
C PRO A 532 -40.34 8.04 -7.17
N GLN A 533 -40.67 9.31 -6.95
CA GLN A 533 -42.05 9.78 -6.90
C GLN A 533 -42.60 10.14 -8.29
N ASP A 534 -41.72 10.63 -9.17
CA ASP A 534 -42.04 11.06 -10.54
C ASP A 534 -41.58 10.05 -11.59
N ILE A 535 -42.26 10.02 -12.73
CA ILE A 535 -41.90 9.16 -13.88
C ILE A 535 -40.54 9.56 -14.47
N MET A 536 -40.17 10.85 -14.41
CA MET A 536 -38.87 11.37 -14.83
C MET A 536 -38.37 12.39 -13.82
N SER A 537 -37.15 12.20 -13.31
CA SER A 537 -36.46 13.13 -12.41
C SER A 537 -35.21 13.72 -13.05
N TYR A 538 -34.88 14.95 -12.65
CA TYR A 538 -33.71 15.71 -13.13
C TYR A 538 -32.65 15.79 -12.03
N PRO A 539 -31.35 15.88 -12.37
CA PRO A 539 -30.29 16.13 -11.39
C PRO A 539 -30.41 17.54 -10.80
N ARG A 540 -29.90 17.76 -9.57
CA ARG A 540 -30.07 19.03 -8.84
C ARG A 540 -29.30 20.20 -9.47
N ASP A 541 -28.23 19.88 -10.16
CA ASP A 541 -27.25 20.71 -10.87
C ASP A 541 -27.56 20.85 -12.37
N TRP A 542 -28.75 20.41 -12.82
CA TRP A 542 -29.18 20.49 -14.23
C TRP A 542 -28.93 21.84 -14.94
N PRO A 543 -29.13 23.02 -14.31
CA PRO A 543 -28.83 24.30 -14.96
C PRO A 543 -27.32 24.51 -15.23
N GLU A 544 -26.45 23.98 -14.39
CA GLU A 544 -24.99 24.09 -14.53
C GLU A 544 -24.49 23.18 -15.66
N ILE A 545 -24.93 21.91 -15.67
CA ILE A 545 -24.70 20.96 -16.79
C ILE A 545 -25.18 21.58 -18.11
N SER A 546 -26.39 22.17 -18.09
CA SER A 546 -27.00 22.80 -19.27
C SER A 546 -26.20 23.98 -19.79
N ASN A 547 -25.57 24.77 -18.91
CA ASN A 547 -24.76 25.92 -19.29
C ASN A 547 -23.38 25.49 -19.81
N ARG A 548 -22.68 24.60 -19.08
CA ARG A 548 -21.32 24.13 -19.46
C ARG A 548 -21.28 23.52 -20.87
N ARG A 549 -22.35 22.83 -21.27
CA ARG A 549 -22.49 22.19 -22.59
C ARG A 549 -23.13 23.07 -23.67
N GLY A 550 -23.44 24.33 -23.36
CA GLY A 550 -24.11 25.26 -24.27
C GLY A 550 -23.20 25.91 -25.32
N GLU A 551 -21.89 25.92 -25.10
CA GLU A 551 -20.91 26.55 -26.00
C GLU A 551 -20.00 25.50 -26.65
N PRO A 552 -19.91 25.42 -27.99
CA PRO A 552 -18.89 24.64 -28.67
C PRO A 552 -17.50 25.21 -28.34
N ILE A 553 -16.57 24.35 -27.92
CA ILE A 553 -15.21 24.77 -27.59
C ILE A 553 -14.54 25.31 -28.86
N ALA A 554 -14.15 26.59 -28.83
CA ALA A 554 -13.56 27.26 -29.97
C ALA A 554 -12.14 26.74 -30.28
N PHE A 555 -11.79 26.79 -31.56
CA PHE A 555 -10.55 26.30 -32.15
C PHE A 555 -9.26 26.80 -31.46
N THR A 556 -8.31 25.89 -31.23
CA THR A 556 -6.97 26.22 -30.72
C THR A 556 -5.95 26.42 -31.86
N ASP A 557 -5.88 27.65 -32.38
CA ASP A 557 -4.75 28.13 -33.21
C ASP A 557 -3.41 28.05 -32.44
N SER A 558 -2.27 28.24 -33.13
CA SER A 558 -0.98 28.44 -32.45
C SER A 558 -1.03 29.67 -31.53
N ASP A 559 -0.26 29.70 -30.43
CA ASP A 559 -0.31 30.84 -29.50
C ASP A 559 0.11 32.18 -30.11
N GLU A 560 0.74 32.18 -31.29
CA GLU A 560 1.19 33.38 -31.99
C GLU A 560 0.18 33.81 -33.06
N ASP A 561 -0.28 32.89 -33.91
CA ASP A 561 -1.35 33.18 -34.89
C ASP A 561 -2.66 33.58 -34.20
N ARG A 562 -2.97 32.94 -33.05
CA ARG A 562 -4.14 33.26 -32.23
C ARG A 562 -4.08 34.70 -31.71
N ARG A 563 -2.90 35.23 -31.39
CA ARG A 563 -2.72 36.65 -30.98
C ARG A 563 -2.98 37.58 -32.16
N VAL A 564 -2.39 37.30 -33.33
CA VAL A 564 -2.58 38.10 -34.55
C VAL A 564 -4.05 38.12 -34.96
N LEU A 565 -4.71 36.95 -35.01
CA LEU A 565 -6.12 36.83 -35.36
C LEU A 565 -7.01 37.51 -34.31
N ALA A 566 -6.77 37.30 -33.01
CA ALA A 566 -7.52 37.98 -31.95
C ALA A 566 -7.34 39.50 -31.97
N ASP A 567 -6.16 40.02 -32.32
CA ASP A 567 -5.94 41.45 -32.51
C ASP A 567 -6.67 41.99 -33.75
N LEU A 568 -6.68 41.24 -34.85
CA LEU A 568 -7.44 41.60 -36.06
C LEU A 568 -8.96 41.61 -35.83
N GLU A 569 -9.48 40.75 -34.96
CA GLU A 569 -10.91 40.68 -34.62
C GLU A 569 -11.34 41.67 -33.53
N ASN A 570 -10.56 41.80 -32.45
CA ASN A 570 -10.94 42.58 -31.28
C ASN A 570 -10.55 44.06 -31.37
N ARG A 571 -9.41 44.40 -31.98
CA ARG A 571 -9.04 45.82 -32.17
C ARG A 571 -9.96 46.44 -33.21
N ARG A 572 -10.51 47.61 -32.90
CA ARG A 572 -11.41 48.35 -33.78
C ARG A 572 -10.82 49.69 -34.16
N ILE A 573 -10.70 49.93 -35.46
CA ILE A 573 -10.12 51.17 -36.01
C ILE A 573 -11.18 51.93 -36.81
N PRO A 574 -11.26 53.27 -36.69
CA PRO A 574 -11.96 54.10 -37.66
C PRO A 574 -11.13 54.15 -38.95
N ALA A 575 -11.77 53.94 -40.09
CA ALA A 575 -11.08 53.91 -41.39
C ALA A 575 -11.63 55.04 -42.26
N THR A 576 -10.89 56.14 -42.36
CA THR A 576 -11.25 57.31 -43.18
C THR A 576 -10.11 57.66 -44.11
N PHE A 577 -10.03 56.91 -45.21
CA PHE A 577 -9.04 57.07 -46.27
C PHE A 577 -9.69 57.75 -47.49
N SER A 578 -8.98 58.69 -48.09
CA SER A 578 -9.48 59.51 -49.22
C SER A 578 -8.34 59.78 -50.19
N ALA A 579 -8.23 58.93 -51.23
CA ALA A 579 -7.11 58.91 -52.17
C ALA A 579 -5.74 58.80 -51.47
N ASN A 580 -5.64 57.90 -50.48
CA ASN A 580 -4.36 57.55 -49.83
C ASN A 580 -3.69 56.42 -50.62
N ALA A 581 -2.36 56.43 -50.74
CA ALA A 581 -1.62 55.30 -51.33
C ALA A 581 -1.81 54.02 -50.50
N LEU A 582 -1.86 52.87 -51.15
CA LEU A 582 -2.03 51.57 -50.49
C LEU A 582 -0.92 51.30 -49.46
N GLU A 583 0.32 51.65 -49.78
CA GLU A 583 1.45 51.50 -48.85
C GLU A 583 1.25 52.30 -47.55
N ASP A 584 0.78 53.55 -47.62
CA ASP A 584 0.45 54.36 -46.43
C ASP A 584 -0.68 53.72 -45.60
N VAL A 585 -1.70 53.16 -46.26
CA VAL A 585 -2.86 52.55 -45.60
C VAL A 585 -2.49 51.24 -44.89
N LEU A 586 -1.64 50.41 -45.50
CA LEU A 586 -1.13 49.18 -44.86
C LEU A 586 -0.16 49.50 -43.71
N ASN A 587 0.73 50.47 -43.89
CA ASN A 587 1.63 50.96 -42.83
C ASN A 587 0.85 51.56 -41.65
N PHE A 588 -0.24 52.29 -41.90
CA PHE A 588 -1.14 52.77 -40.86
C PHE A 588 -1.78 51.61 -40.07
N ILE A 589 -2.26 50.56 -40.77
CA ILE A 589 -2.82 49.37 -40.09
C ILE A 589 -1.75 48.71 -39.22
N ALA A 590 -0.57 48.41 -39.76
CA ALA A 590 0.53 47.79 -39.02
C ALA A 590 0.93 48.61 -37.78
N THR A 591 1.00 49.94 -37.90
CA THR A 591 1.34 50.85 -36.80
C THR A 591 0.27 50.88 -35.70
N VAL A 592 -1.02 50.84 -36.06
CA VAL A 592 -2.13 50.89 -35.10
C VAL A 592 -2.41 49.53 -34.44
N THR A 593 -2.12 48.42 -35.12
CA THR A 593 -2.24 47.08 -34.55
C THR A 593 -0.96 46.58 -33.87
N ASN A 594 0.20 47.17 -34.14
CA ASN A 594 1.49 46.64 -33.69
C ASN A 594 1.64 45.15 -34.07
N LEU A 595 1.20 44.80 -35.28
CA LEU A 595 1.38 43.47 -35.87
C LEU A 595 2.52 43.52 -36.87
N ASN A 596 3.28 42.43 -36.96
CA ASN A 596 4.20 42.22 -38.07
C ASN A 596 3.37 42.00 -39.34
N VAL A 597 3.52 42.87 -40.33
CA VAL A 597 2.84 42.76 -41.63
C VAL A 597 3.89 42.64 -42.72
N ASP A 598 3.85 41.54 -43.46
CA ASP A 598 4.62 41.38 -44.69
C ASP A 598 3.72 41.62 -45.91
N VAL A 599 4.26 42.25 -46.95
CA VAL A 599 3.51 42.62 -48.15
C VAL A 599 4.31 42.23 -49.38
N ASN A 600 3.86 41.16 -50.05
CA ASN A 600 4.48 40.67 -51.27
C ASN A 600 4.05 41.52 -52.47
N TRP A 601 4.68 42.69 -52.59
CA TRP A 601 4.43 43.66 -53.66
C TRP A 601 4.64 43.08 -55.06
N GLU A 602 5.60 42.17 -55.27
CA GLU A 602 5.80 41.49 -56.56
C GLU A 602 4.54 40.70 -56.96
N SER A 603 3.95 39.95 -56.03
CA SER A 603 2.70 39.22 -56.28
C SER A 603 1.50 40.13 -56.57
N LEU A 604 1.46 41.32 -55.97
CA LEU A 604 0.40 42.31 -56.14
C LEU A 604 0.54 43.08 -57.47
N GLN A 605 1.75 43.43 -57.89
CA GLN A 605 1.97 44.08 -59.19
C GLN A 605 1.61 43.16 -60.36
N ASN A 606 1.78 41.84 -60.22
CA ASN A 606 1.33 40.86 -61.22
C ASN A 606 -0.20 40.82 -61.42
N ILE A 607 -0.99 41.28 -60.44
CA ILE A 607 -2.45 41.46 -60.57
C ILE A 607 -2.86 42.92 -60.83
N GLY A 608 -1.91 43.83 -61.11
CA GLY A 608 -2.18 45.24 -61.39
C GLY A 608 -2.41 46.11 -60.15
N VAL A 609 -1.91 45.69 -58.98
CA VAL A 609 -1.96 46.44 -57.72
C VAL A 609 -0.57 46.99 -57.39
N ASP A 610 -0.45 48.32 -57.32
CA ASP A 610 0.79 49.05 -57.05
C ASP A 610 0.81 49.66 -55.63
N ARG A 611 1.99 50.05 -55.16
CA ARG A 611 2.19 50.80 -53.90
C ARG A 611 1.38 52.09 -53.86
N ASP A 612 1.32 52.77 -54.99
CA ASP A 612 0.66 54.06 -55.20
C ASP A 612 -0.86 53.94 -55.46
N THR A 613 -1.43 52.73 -55.48
CA THR A 613 -2.87 52.54 -55.77
C THR A 613 -3.75 53.27 -54.75
N GLU A 614 -4.56 54.22 -55.22
CA GLU A 614 -5.38 55.09 -54.36
C GLU A 614 -6.55 54.35 -53.68
N VAL A 615 -6.52 54.28 -52.35
CA VAL A 615 -7.59 53.74 -51.51
C VAL A 615 -8.51 54.87 -51.04
N SER A 616 -9.81 54.70 -51.27
CA SER A 616 -10.87 55.55 -50.73
C SER A 616 -11.92 54.72 -50.00
N LEU A 617 -11.96 54.82 -48.67
CA LEU A 617 -12.82 54.03 -47.80
C LEU A 617 -13.20 54.84 -46.55
N ASN A 618 -14.51 54.90 -46.24
CA ASN A 618 -15.03 55.59 -45.07
C ASN A 618 -15.92 54.64 -44.26
N LEU A 619 -15.39 54.10 -43.16
CA LEU A 619 -16.05 53.24 -42.20
C LEU A 619 -15.94 53.81 -40.78
N ARG A 620 -16.98 53.61 -39.98
CA ARG A 620 -16.95 53.81 -38.52
C ARG A 620 -16.01 52.79 -37.88
N SER A 621 -15.75 52.93 -36.57
CA SER A 621 -14.87 52.01 -35.84
C SER A 621 -15.35 50.55 -35.94
N MET A 622 -14.58 49.73 -36.67
CA MET A 622 -14.87 48.35 -37.04
C MET A 622 -13.63 47.47 -36.80
N PRO A 623 -13.79 46.14 -36.60
CA PRO A 623 -12.66 45.21 -36.50
C PRO A 623 -11.66 45.37 -37.64
N VAL A 624 -10.36 45.32 -37.34
CA VAL A 624 -9.30 45.48 -38.35
C VAL A 624 -9.44 44.45 -39.47
N ARG A 625 -9.81 43.20 -39.16
CA ARG A 625 -10.11 42.15 -40.15
C ARG A 625 -11.10 42.61 -41.23
N VAL A 626 -12.16 43.32 -40.81
CA VAL A 626 -13.19 43.83 -41.74
C VAL A 626 -12.66 45.03 -42.52
N VAL A 627 -11.88 45.92 -41.88
CA VAL A 627 -11.27 47.07 -42.56
C VAL A 627 -10.27 46.62 -43.63
N LEU A 628 -9.36 45.71 -43.27
CA LEU A 628 -8.38 45.11 -44.18
C LEU A 628 -9.05 44.40 -45.36
N GLN A 629 -10.05 43.55 -45.09
CA GLN A 629 -10.81 42.87 -46.15
C GLN A 629 -11.47 43.86 -47.12
N ARG A 630 -12.07 44.96 -46.62
CA ARG A 630 -12.68 46.00 -47.46
C ARG A 630 -11.68 46.89 -48.19
N ILE A 631 -10.44 47.01 -47.71
CA ILE A 631 -9.36 47.68 -48.46
C ILE A 631 -8.93 46.80 -49.63
N LEU A 632 -8.59 45.54 -49.37
CA LEU A 632 -8.11 44.61 -50.41
C LEU A 632 -9.19 44.34 -51.47
N GLU A 633 -10.47 44.24 -51.08
CA GLU A 633 -11.62 44.19 -52.00
C GLU A 633 -11.81 45.48 -52.83
N LYS A 634 -11.39 46.65 -52.33
CA LYS A 634 -11.45 47.92 -53.07
C LYS A 634 -10.26 48.17 -54.00
N VAL A 635 -9.16 47.49 -53.72
CA VAL A 635 -7.89 47.55 -54.44
C VAL A 635 -7.82 46.51 -55.57
N SER A 636 -8.45 45.35 -55.38
CA SER A 636 -8.53 44.28 -56.38
C SER A 636 -9.25 44.78 -57.65
N PRO A 637 -8.64 44.70 -58.85
CA PRO A 637 -9.23 45.26 -60.07
C PRO A 637 -10.37 44.41 -60.65
N ASP A 638 -10.41 43.10 -60.38
CA ASP A 638 -11.46 42.20 -60.85
C ASP A 638 -11.75 41.05 -59.85
N ASP A 639 -12.78 40.25 -60.16
CA ASP A 639 -13.26 39.16 -59.30
C ASP A 639 -12.37 37.89 -59.35
N PHE A 640 -11.39 37.81 -60.25
CA PHE A 640 -10.47 36.67 -60.36
C PHE A 640 -9.03 37.00 -59.90
N SER A 641 -8.55 38.22 -60.10
CA SER A 641 -7.17 38.65 -59.73
C SER A 641 -7.17 39.44 -58.41
N ARG A 642 -7.60 38.80 -57.31
CA ARG A 642 -7.79 39.47 -56.01
C ARG A 642 -6.49 39.60 -55.21
N ALA A 643 -6.41 40.66 -54.42
CA ALA A 643 -5.48 40.78 -53.29
C ALA A 643 -6.10 40.15 -52.03
N GLY A 644 -5.33 39.37 -51.28
CA GLY A 644 -5.77 38.66 -50.08
C GLY A 644 -4.81 38.83 -48.90
N TRP A 645 -5.13 38.16 -47.79
CA TRP A 645 -4.26 38.08 -46.62
C TRP A 645 -4.32 36.69 -45.97
N ALA A 646 -3.21 36.31 -45.33
CA ALA A 646 -3.07 35.13 -44.49
C ALA A 646 -2.36 35.50 -43.18
N VAL A 647 -2.40 34.61 -42.19
CA VAL A 647 -1.58 34.70 -40.99
C VAL A 647 -0.75 33.42 -40.92
N GLU A 648 0.56 33.60 -40.78
CA GLU A 648 1.59 32.57 -40.88
C GLU A 648 2.70 32.91 -39.88
N ASP A 649 3.03 31.99 -38.97
CA ASP A 649 4.08 32.13 -37.93
C ASP A 649 4.05 33.48 -37.18
N GLY A 650 2.85 33.94 -36.80
CA GLY A 650 2.67 35.22 -36.10
C GLY A 650 2.85 36.48 -36.96
N VAL A 651 2.91 36.35 -38.30
CA VAL A 651 3.01 37.44 -39.27
C VAL A 651 1.74 37.52 -40.13
N LEU A 652 1.26 38.72 -40.40
CA LEU A 652 0.17 39.00 -41.34
C LEU A 652 0.74 39.15 -42.76
N VAL A 653 0.59 38.15 -43.61
CA VAL A 653 1.09 38.15 -44.99
C VAL A 653 0.00 38.68 -45.92
N ILE A 654 0.33 39.69 -46.74
CA ILE A 654 -0.56 40.29 -47.75
C ILE A 654 0.05 40.08 -49.14
N ALA A 655 -0.71 39.43 -50.03
CA ALA A 655 -0.24 39.03 -51.36
C ALA A 655 -1.41 38.86 -52.33
N SER A 656 -1.15 38.61 -53.61
CA SER A 656 -2.23 38.18 -54.52
C SER A 656 -2.73 36.79 -54.16
N GLU A 657 -4.01 36.51 -54.41
CA GLU A 657 -4.63 35.25 -54.00
C GLU A 657 -3.99 34.03 -54.69
N GLU A 658 -3.46 34.19 -55.91
CA GLU A 658 -2.66 33.15 -56.58
C GLU A 658 -1.34 32.85 -55.85
N ALA A 659 -0.69 33.86 -55.26
CA ALA A 659 0.52 33.67 -54.46
C ALA A 659 0.22 33.03 -53.09
N LEU A 660 -0.86 33.44 -52.43
CA LEU A 660 -1.33 32.79 -51.19
C LEU A 660 -1.74 31.33 -51.42
N ARG A 661 -2.31 31.00 -52.59
CA ARG A 661 -2.61 29.61 -53.00
C ARG A 661 -1.36 28.80 -53.38
N LYS A 662 -0.23 29.45 -53.72
CA LYS A 662 1.07 28.78 -53.95
C LYS A 662 1.84 28.50 -52.66
N ASN A 663 1.57 29.25 -51.58
CA ASN A 663 2.19 29.00 -50.29
C ASN A 663 1.51 27.82 -49.58
N THR A 664 2.00 26.61 -49.86
CA THR A 664 1.46 25.37 -49.32
C THR A 664 2.53 24.57 -48.60
N PHE A 665 2.17 23.97 -47.47
CA PHE A 665 3.05 23.07 -46.72
C PHE A 665 2.37 21.70 -46.54
N ILE A 666 3.16 20.71 -46.09
CA ILE A 666 2.68 19.36 -45.83
C ILE A 666 2.35 19.24 -44.35
N ARG A 667 1.12 18.84 -44.02
CA ARG A 667 0.73 18.45 -42.66
C ARG A 667 0.17 17.04 -42.64
N ILE A 668 0.66 16.24 -41.71
CA ILE A 668 0.20 14.87 -41.48
C ILE A 668 -0.91 14.90 -40.43
N TYR A 669 -2.00 14.20 -40.72
CA TYR A 669 -3.14 14.02 -39.84
C TYR A 669 -3.34 12.52 -39.61
N ASP A 670 -3.11 12.04 -38.40
CA ASP A 670 -3.62 10.73 -37.99
C ASP A 670 -5.15 10.80 -37.97
N VAL A 671 -5.84 9.84 -38.58
CA VAL A 671 -7.31 9.74 -38.57
C VAL A 671 -7.79 8.33 -38.21
N ARG A 672 -6.93 7.50 -37.62
CA ARG A 672 -7.26 6.11 -37.26
C ARG A 672 -8.34 6.00 -36.19
N ASP A 673 -8.51 7.05 -35.39
CA ASP A 673 -9.62 7.25 -34.45
C ASP A 673 -10.97 7.55 -35.15
N LEU A 674 -10.92 8.08 -36.36
CA LEU A 674 -12.08 8.33 -37.22
C LEU A 674 -12.37 7.18 -38.21
N THR A 675 -11.39 6.35 -38.56
CA THR A 675 -11.61 5.16 -39.40
C THR A 675 -12.10 3.97 -38.58
N PHE A 676 -11.46 3.66 -37.45
CA PHE A 676 -11.80 2.53 -36.57
C PHE A 676 -13.30 2.48 -36.24
N GLN A 677 -13.90 1.30 -36.27
CA GLN A 677 -15.31 1.09 -35.97
C GLN A 677 -15.49 0.11 -34.81
N ILE A 678 -16.39 0.45 -33.89
CA ILE A 678 -16.82 -0.45 -32.82
C ILE A 678 -18.01 -1.27 -33.35
N PRO A 679 -17.98 -2.61 -33.28
CA PRO A 679 -19.08 -3.46 -33.76
C PRO A 679 -20.37 -3.24 -32.97
N ASN A 680 -21.49 -3.77 -33.45
CA ASN A 680 -22.77 -3.65 -32.75
C ASN A 680 -23.06 -4.92 -31.96
N PHE A 681 -22.92 -4.86 -30.62
CA PHE A 681 -23.13 -6.02 -29.75
C PHE A 681 -24.64 -6.29 -29.55
N THR A 682 -25.34 -6.69 -30.60
CA THR A 682 -26.78 -7.03 -30.61
C THR A 682 -27.08 -8.48 -30.29
N ASN A 683 -26.08 -9.37 -30.28
CA ASN A 683 -26.26 -10.77 -29.86
C ASN A 683 -26.49 -10.84 -28.34
N VAL A 684 -27.66 -11.33 -27.92
CA VAL A 684 -28.09 -11.46 -26.52
C VAL A 684 -28.78 -12.82 -26.33
N PRO A 685 -28.43 -13.62 -25.31
CA PRO A 685 -29.11 -14.88 -25.05
C PRO A 685 -30.62 -14.71 -24.75
N ASP A 686 -31.46 -15.53 -25.39
CA ASP A 686 -32.88 -15.64 -25.07
C ASP A 686 -33.09 -16.44 -23.77
N LEU A 687 -33.55 -15.76 -22.72
CA LEU A 687 -33.89 -16.33 -21.41
C LEU A 687 -35.30 -16.96 -21.41
N ASP A 688 -35.51 -17.95 -22.27
CA ASP A 688 -36.80 -18.65 -22.44
C ASP A 688 -36.66 -20.16 -22.11
N LEU A 689 -37.73 -20.78 -21.62
CA LEU A 689 -37.80 -22.22 -21.40
C LEU A 689 -37.86 -22.99 -22.73
N ASP A 690 -38.57 -22.46 -23.73
CA ASP A 690 -38.79 -23.19 -24.98
C ASP A 690 -37.50 -23.43 -25.78
N SER A 691 -36.51 -22.52 -25.69
CA SER A 691 -35.19 -22.72 -26.30
C SER A 691 -34.39 -23.82 -25.59
N VAL A 692 -34.36 -23.80 -24.25
CA VAL A 692 -33.69 -24.80 -23.39
C VAL A 692 -34.32 -26.19 -23.55
N LEU A 693 -35.65 -26.28 -23.66
CA LEU A 693 -36.37 -27.53 -23.83
C LEU A 693 -36.23 -28.09 -25.26
N GLN A 694 -36.20 -27.25 -26.29
CA GLN A 694 -35.90 -27.68 -27.66
C GLN A 694 -34.45 -28.19 -27.78
N GLN A 695 -33.49 -27.56 -27.10
CA GLN A 695 -32.10 -28.03 -27.07
C GLN A 695 -31.97 -29.44 -26.46
N GLY A 696 -32.77 -29.76 -25.43
CA GLY A 696 -32.85 -31.10 -24.84
C GLY A 696 -33.51 -32.16 -25.74
N GLY A 697 -34.41 -31.77 -26.64
CA GLY A 697 -35.15 -32.70 -27.50
C GLY A 697 -34.36 -33.31 -28.67
N GLN A 698 -33.25 -32.68 -29.08
CA GLN A 698 -32.55 -32.99 -30.33
C GLN A 698 -31.49 -34.12 -30.16
N ARG A 699 -31.92 -35.36 -29.87
CA ARG A 699 -31.03 -36.56 -29.95
C ARG A 699 -30.64 -36.85 -31.42
N GLY A 700 -29.68 -36.10 -31.96
CA GLY A 700 -29.38 -36.03 -33.40
C GLY A 700 -27.90 -36.05 -33.84
N GLY A 701 -26.93 -36.15 -32.92
CA GLY A 701 -25.51 -36.36 -33.23
C GLY A 701 -24.63 -35.10 -33.29
N GLY A 702 -23.31 -35.31 -33.20
CA GLY A 702 -22.31 -34.24 -33.07
C GLY A 702 -21.99 -33.92 -31.61
N GLY A 703 -20.75 -34.18 -31.18
CA GLY A 703 -20.30 -33.83 -29.84
C GLY A 703 -19.75 -32.40 -29.80
N GLY A 704 -20.34 -31.55 -28.96
CA GLY A 704 -19.86 -30.18 -28.71
C GLY A 704 -20.65 -29.56 -27.55
N GLY A 705 -19.95 -29.15 -26.49
CA GLY A 705 -20.59 -28.46 -25.37
C GLY A 705 -20.89 -27.02 -25.75
N GLY A 706 -22.12 -26.75 -26.21
CA GLY A 706 -22.60 -25.41 -26.54
C GLY A 706 -22.74 -24.56 -25.28
N GLY A 707 -21.64 -23.92 -24.86
CA GLY A 707 -21.64 -22.95 -23.77
C GLY A 707 -22.32 -21.63 -24.17
N ILE A 708 -22.82 -20.90 -23.17
CA ILE A 708 -23.44 -19.56 -23.36
C ILE A 708 -22.44 -18.56 -23.97
N PHE A 709 -21.13 -18.82 -23.84
CA PHE A 709 -20.03 -18.08 -24.45
C PHE A 709 -19.55 -18.72 -25.76
N GLN A 710 -20.47 -18.96 -26.71
CA GLN A 710 -20.06 -19.30 -28.07
C GLN A 710 -19.57 -18.02 -28.77
N ASP A 711 -18.31 -18.06 -29.23
CA ASP A 711 -17.65 -16.98 -29.96
C ASP A 711 -18.51 -16.58 -31.18
N PRO A 712 -18.87 -15.28 -31.34
CA PRO A 712 -19.80 -14.87 -32.39
C PRO A 712 -19.17 -15.07 -33.76
N GLY A 713 -19.81 -15.89 -34.60
CA GLY A 713 -19.43 -16.02 -36.00
C GLY A 713 -19.79 -14.76 -36.78
N ASP A 714 -18.79 -13.92 -37.06
CA ASP A 714 -18.43 -13.33 -38.37
C ASP A 714 -19.53 -12.70 -39.29
N ASP A 715 -20.76 -12.53 -38.82
CA ASP A 715 -21.90 -11.95 -39.57
C ASP A 715 -22.07 -10.43 -39.35
N ASP A 716 -21.30 -9.79 -38.46
CA ASP A 716 -21.29 -8.32 -38.33
C ASP A 716 -20.38 -7.75 -39.42
N VAL A 717 -20.98 -7.08 -40.41
CA VAL A 717 -20.30 -6.69 -41.65
C VAL A 717 -19.17 -5.68 -41.37
N ASP A 718 -17.93 -6.14 -41.50
CA ASP A 718 -16.74 -5.28 -41.58
C ASP A 718 -16.89 -4.31 -42.76
N ILE A 719 -17.25 -3.07 -42.45
CA ILE A 719 -17.15 -1.95 -43.37
C ILE A 719 -15.66 -1.63 -43.47
N ASP A 720 -15.08 -1.94 -44.64
CA ASP A 720 -13.66 -1.73 -44.97
C ASP A 720 -13.17 -0.37 -44.44
N GLU A 721 -12.06 -0.40 -43.69
CA GLU A 721 -11.44 0.81 -43.14
C GLU A 721 -11.16 1.84 -44.26
N SER A 722 -10.83 1.33 -45.45
CA SER A 722 -10.63 2.09 -46.68
C SER A 722 -11.88 2.89 -47.09
N GLU A 723 -13.08 2.33 -46.96
CA GLU A 723 -14.32 3.02 -47.35
C GLU A 723 -14.64 4.20 -46.41
N MET A 724 -14.38 4.03 -45.10
CA MET A 724 -14.49 5.12 -44.13
C MET A 724 -13.45 6.22 -44.41
N LEU A 725 -12.25 5.83 -44.80
CA LEU A 725 -11.15 6.76 -45.11
C LEU A 725 -11.41 7.53 -46.42
N GLU A 726 -11.91 6.88 -47.48
CA GLU A 726 -12.37 7.53 -48.70
C GLU A 726 -13.49 8.55 -48.43
N ARG A 727 -14.47 8.20 -47.59
CA ARG A 727 -15.53 9.12 -47.13
C ARG A 727 -14.98 10.34 -46.40
N ILE A 728 -13.98 10.17 -45.52
CA ILE A 728 -13.32 11.30 -44.84
C ILE A 728 -12.60 12.19 -45.87
N GLN A 729 -11.90 11.60 -46.85
CA GLN A 729 -11.25 12.34 -47.93
C GLN A 729 -12.28 13.08 -48.83
N GLU A 730 -13.45 12.50 -49.10
CA GLU A 730 -14.56 13.15 -49.82
C GLU A 730 -15.13 14.33 -49.03
N ILE A 731 -15.40 14.16 -47.73
CA ILE A 731 -15.90 15.24 -46.85
C ILE A 731 -14.91 16.40 -46.81
N ILE A 732 -13.59 16.14 -46.68
CA ILE A 732 -12.55 17.19 -46.74
C ILE A 732 -12.57 17.91 -48.09
N ARG A 733 -12.53 17.17 -49.21
CA ARG A 733 -12.50 17.75 -50.58
C ARG A 733 -13.77 18.55 -50.94
N THR A 734 -14.89 18.24 -50.29
CA THR A 734 -16.19 18.88 -50.55
C THR A 734 -16.41 20.13 -49.69
N ASN A 735 -15.92 20.15 -48.44
CA ASN A 735 -16.23 21.22 -47.49
C ASN A 735 -15.09 22.25 -47.31
N VAL A 736 -13.85 21.90 -47.65
CA VAL A 736 -12.70 22.83 -47.61
C VAL A 736 -12.21 23.07 -49.04
N ASP A 737 -12.14 24.33 -49.47
CA ASP A 737 -11.58 24.78 -50.77
C ASP A 737 -11.85 23.84 -51.96
N PHE A 738 -13.13 23.63 -52.29
CA PHE A 738 -13.57 22.69 -53.33
C PHE A 738 -12.86 22.89 -54.69
N GLU A 739 -12.61 24.14 -55.10
CA GLU A 739 -11.93 24.47 -56.36
C GLU A 739 -10.40 24.32 -56.29
N GLY A 740 -9.81 24.22 -55.08
CA GLY A 740 -8.38 24.14 -54.88
C GLY A 740 -7.76 22.76 -55.12
N TRP A 741 -8.51 21.67 -54.94
CA TRP A 741 -8.00 20.30 -55.02
C TRP A 741 -7.68 19.84 -56.45
N ARG A 742 -6.55 19.15 -56.61
CA ARG A 742 -6.12 18.56 -57.90
C ARG A 742 -7.15 17.62 -58.51
N GLU A 743 -7.85 16.86 -57.67
CA GLU A 743 -8.89 15.91 -58.06
C GLU A 743 -10.09 16.62 -58.71
N ASN A 744 -10.33 17.88 -58.34
CA ASN A 744 -11.40 18.73 -58.86
C ASN A 744 -10.92 19.66 -60.00
N GLY A 745 -9.67 19.51 -60.47
CA GLY A 745 -9.06 20.36 -61.51
C GLY A 745 -8.31 21.59 -60.99
N GLY A 746 -8.22 21.76 -59.67
CA GLY A 746 -7.41 22.80 -59.02
C GLY A 746 -5.91 22.52 -59.05
N ASN A 747 -5.13 23.45 -58.51
CA ASN A 747 -3.66 23.32 -58.38
C ASN A 747 -3.13 23.61 -56.96
N THR A 748 -4.02 23.90 -56.00
CA THR A 748 -3.67 24.30 -54.62
C THR A 748 -3.43 23.08 -53.73
N GLY A 749 -4.36 22.13 -53.72
CA GLY A 749 -4.44 21.07 -52.71
C GLY A 749 -4.17 19.68 -53.26
N TYR A 750 -3.54 18.83 -52.44
CA TYR A 750 -3.43 17.38 -52.69
C TYR A 750 -3.54 16.60 -51.36
N ILE A 751 -4.17 15.42 -51.42
CA ILE A 751 -4.29 14.47 -50.30
C ILE A 751 -3.63 13.16 -50.72
N GLN A 752 -2.75 12.64 -49.87
CA GLN A 752 -2.22 11.29 -49.97
C GLN A 752 -2.49 10.51 -48.69
N GLU A 753 -2.84 9.23 -48.82
CA GLU A 753 -2.98 8.30 -47.71
C GLU A 753 -1.67 7.57 -47.42
N LEU A 754 -1.39 7.33 -46.13
CA LEU A 754 -0.38 6.36 -45.69
C LEU A 754 -0.76 5.73 -44.34
N ASN A 755 -1.16 4.46 -44.36
CA ASN A 755 -1.44 3.63 -43.16
C ASN A 755 -2.41 4.31 -42.17
N GLY A 756 -3.56 4.79 -42.65
CA GLY A 756 -4.56 5.49 -41.83
C GLY A 756 -4.21 6.94 -41.46
N ASN A 757 -3.09 7.47 -41.97
CA ASN A 757 -2.77 8.90 -41.88
C ASN A 757 -3.09 9.59 -43.21
N LEU A 758 -3.64 10.80 -43.15
CA LEU A 758 -3.77 11.70 -44.29
C LEU A 758 -2.61 12.68 -44.31
N ILE A 759 -1.77 12.57 -45.34
CA ILE A 759 -0.69 13.50 -45.68
C ILE A 759 -1.30 14.53 -46.64
N ILE A 760 -1.59 15.73 -46.13
CA ILE A 760 -2.27 16.79 -46.89
C ILE A 760 -1.26 17.89 -47.20
N THR A 761 -1.23 18.33 -48.46
CA THR A 761 -0.50 19.53 -48.90
C THR A 761 -1.53 20.61 -49.24
N ASN A 762 -1.56 21.71 -48.49
CA ASN A 762 -2.48 22.83 -48.75
C ASN A 762 -2.01 24.13 -48.07
N THR A 763 -2.79 25.21 -48.16
CA THR A 763 -2.50 26.53 -47.55
C THR A 763 -2.71 26.54 -46.03
N ALA A 764 -2.08 27.49 -45.33
CA ALA A 764 -2.25 27.72 -43.89
C ALA A 764 -3.73 27.88 -43.46
N ARG A 765 -4.54 28.51 -44.32
CA ARG A 765 -5.99 28.66 -44.10
C ARG A 765 -6.71 27.32 -44.21
N ASN A 766 -6.51 26.60 -45.30
CA ASN A 766 -7.21 25.34 -45.56
C ASN A 766 -6.83 24.29 -44.51
N HIS A 767 -5.58 24.29 -44.02
CA HIS A 767 -5.15 23.45 -42.90
C HIS A 767 -5.90 23.73 -41.58
N ARG A 768 -6.27 24.99 -41.28
CA ARG A 768 -7.10 25.32 -40.11
C ARG A 768 -8.55 24.84 -40.28
N GLU A 769 -9.12 25.05 -41.47
CA GLU A 769 -10.47 24.55 -41.81
C GLU A 769 -10.53 23.00 -41.70
N ILE A 770 -9.47 22.28 -42.12
CA ILE A 770 -9.34 20.82 -41.96
C ILE A 770 -9.16 20.40 -40.49
N VAL A 771 -8.31 21.08 -39.70
CA VAL A 771 -8.16 20.77 -38.26
C VAL A 771 -9.51 20.94 -37.54
N GLY A 772 -10.26 22.00 -37.85
CA GLY A 772 -11.57 22.26 -37.24
C GLY A 772 -12.60 21.20 -37.58
N LEU A 773 -12.71 20.82 -38.86
CA LEU A 773 -13.56 19.74 -39.33
C LEU A 773 -13.23 18.39 -38.66
N LEU A 774 -11.95 18.00 -38.65
CA LEU A 774 -11.52 16.75 -38.02
C LEU A 774 -11.71 16.78 -36.49
N SER A 775 -11.53 17.93 -35.84
CA SER A 775 -11.79 18.10 -34.41
C SER A 775 -13.28 17.91 -34.08
N GLN A 776 -14.19 18.49 -34.86
CA GLN A 776 -15.64 18.28 -34.71
C GLN A 776 -16.05 16.82 -34.93
N LEU A 777 -15.48 16.15 -35.93
CA LEU A 777 -15.73 14.72 -36.19
C LEU A 777 -15.24 13.82 -35.03
N ARG A 778 -14.10 14.16 -34.40
CA ARG A 778 -13.62 13.50 -33.18
C ARG A 778 -14.53 13.75 -31.99
N GLU A 779 -14.94 15.00 -31.77
CA GLU A 779 -15.76 15.38 -30.62
C GLU A 779 -17.10 14.63 -30.61
N VAL A 780 -17.71 14.38 -31.79
CA VAL A 780 -18.92 13.55 -31.93
C VAL A 780 -18.68 12.07 -31.58
N ARG A 781 -17.48 11.54 -31.84
CA ARG A 781 -17.07 10.15 -31.52
C ARG A 781 -16.59 9.97 -30.08
N ALA A 782 -16.02 11.00 -29.46
CA ALA A 782 -15.53 10.99 -28.08
C ALA A 782 -16.65 10.93 -27.02
N ILE A 783 -17.91 11.08 -27.44
CA ILE A 783 -19.09 10.98 -26.57
C ILE A 783 -19.41 9.51 -26.29
N GLN A 784 -19.33 9.14 -25.01
CA GLN A 784 -19.79 7.86 -24.48
C GLN A 784 -21.07 8.05 -23.65
N ILE A 785 -21.87 7.00 -23.54
CA ILE A 785 -23.09 6.95 -22.75
C ILE A 785 -22.90 5.82 -21.73
N SER A 786 -22.80 6.17 -20.45
CA SER A 786 -22.92 5.20 -19.37
C SER A 786 -24.38 5.10 -18.95
N VAL A 787 -24.97 3.91 -19.01
CA VAL A 787 -26.34 3.66 -18.59
C VAL A 787 -26.34 2.76 -17.36
N GLU A 788 -27.00 3.23 -16.32
CA GLU A 788 -27.34 2.48 -15.12
C GLU A 788 -28.83 2.16 -15.18
N SER A 789 -29.20 0.88 -15.27
CA SER A 789 -30.57 0.45 -15.01
C SER A 789 -30.72 -0.04 -13.57
N ARG A 790 -31.93 0.02 -13.03
CA ARG A 790 -32.24 -0.45 -11.67
C ARG A 790 -33.53 -1.25 -11.70
N PHE A 791 -33.46 -2.49 -11.25
CA PHE A 791 -34.59 -3.38 -11.05
C PHE A 791 -34.84 -3.45 -9.54
N LEU A 792 -35.83 -2.69 -9.07
CA LEU A 792 -36.25 -2.66 -7.67
C LEU A 792 -37.44 -3.60 -7.50
N THR A 793 -37.23 -4.71 -6.80
CA THR A 793 -38.30 -5.61 -6.37
C THR A 793 -38.58 -5.37 -4.89
N VAL A 794 -39.69 -4.72 -4.59
CA VAL A 794 -40.24 -4.59 -3.23
C VAL A 794 -41.20 -5.76 -3.00
N SER A 795 -41.04 -6.51 -1.92
CA SER A 795 -42.09 -7.40 -1.42
C SER A 795 -42.48 -7.03 0.01
N GLN A 796 -43.78 -7.08 0.30
CA GLN A 796 -44.35 -6.92 1.63
C GLN A 796 -45.35 -8.04 1.86
N ASP A 797 -45.06 -8.89 2.84
CA ASP A 797 -45.85 -10.05 3.20
C ASP A 797 -46.39 -9.84 4.62
N PHE A 798 -47.71 -9.80 4.76
CA PHE A 798 -48.41 -9.63 6.02
C PHE A 798 -49.23 -10.89 6.34
N PHE A 799 -49.10 -11.37 7.57
CA PHE A 799 -49.83 -12.51 8.11
C PHE A 799 -50.40 -12.13 9.47
N GLU A 800 -51.70 -12.29 9.64
CA GLU A 800 -52.39 -12.19 10.92
C GLU A 800 -53.26 -13.42 11.16
N GLN A 801 -53.01 -14.11 12.26
CA GLN A 801 -53.84 -15.19 12.77
C GLN A 801 -54.31 -14.82 14.17
N ILE A 802 -55.63 -14.78 14.37
CA ILE A 802 -56.25 -14.66 15.69
C ILE A 802 -57.25 -15.80 15.83
N GLY A 803 -56.97 -16.73 16.74
CA GLY A 803 -57.85 -17.83 17.08
C GLY A 803 -57.94 -18.10 18.57
N ILE A 804 -59.08 -18.64 19.00
CA ILE A 804 -59.32 -19.09 20.36
C ILE A 804 -59.88 -20.51 20.30
N ASP A 805 -59.13 -21.46 20.85
CA ASP A 805 -59.58 -22.83 21.07
C ASP A 805 -60.04 -22.98 22.52
N LEU A 806 -61.25 -23.52 22.69
CA LEU A 806 -61.96 -23.58 23.97
C LEU A 806 -62.49 -25.00 24.18
N ASP A 807 -61.70 -25.81 24.89
CA ASP A 807 -62.08 -27.16 25.27
C ASP A 807 -62.69 -27.16 26.68
N ILE A 808 -63.83 -27.87 26.84
CA ILE A 808 -64.59 -27.88 28.09
C ILE A 808 -64.79 -29.33 28.54
N TYR A 809 -64.21 -29.64 29.69
CA TYR A 809 -64.23 -30.95 30.32
C TYR A 809 -65.11 -30.89 31.58
N PHE A 810 -66.05 -31.83 31.75
CA PHE A 810 -66.93 -31.86 32.91
C PHE A 810 -66.49 -32.95 33.91
N ASN A 811 -66.27 -32.60 35.18
CA ASN A 811 -65.55 -33.45 36.13
C ASN A 811 -65.96 -33.25 37.60
N ALA A 812 -66.91 -34.06 38.08
CA ALA A 812 -67.36 -34.09 39.47
C ALA A 812 -66.76 -35.28 40.25
N GLN A 813 -66.46 -35.07 41.54
CA GLN A 813 -65.61 -35.97 42.35
C GLN A 813 -66.19 -37.40 42.54
N ASN A 814 -65.45 -38.43 42.10
CA ASN A 814 -65.73 -39.83 42.46
C ASN A 814 -64.46 -40.56 42.94
N ASN A 815 -64.61 -41.40 43.97
CA ASN A 815 -63.53 -42.04 44.73
C ASN A 815 -62.99 -43.33 44.06
N GLN A 816 -62.65 -43.26 42.77
CA GLN A 816 -62.14 -44.43 42.02
C GLN A 816 -60.78 -44.93 42.52
N TYR A 817 -60.03 -44.10 43.27
CA TYR A 817 -58.76 -44.48 43.90
C TYR A 817 -58.89 -45.59 44.96
N ARG A 818 -60.08 -45.84 45.52
CA ARG A 818 -60.33 -47.02 46.39
C ARG A 818 -60.66 -48.30 45.61
N GLY A 819 -61.15 -48.21 44.38
CA GLY A 819 -61.42 -49.39 43.53
C GLY A 819 -60.12 -50.06 43.10
N VAL A 820 -59.23 -49.30 42.45
CA VAL A 820 -57.94 -49.80 41.94
C VAL A 820 -57.08 -50.37 43.08
N ARG A 821 -56.98 -49.68 44.22
CA ARG A 821 -56.24 -50.16 45.40
C ARG A 821 -56.81 -51.42 46.05
N GLN A 822 -58.06 -51.80 45.80
CA GLN A 822 -58.60 -53.09 46.25
C GLN A 822 -58.30 -54.23 45.27
N GLN A 823 -57.82 -53.92 44.05
CA GLN A 823 -57.50 -54.91 43.03
C GLN A 823 -55.98 -55.16 42.90
N GLU A 824 -55.14 -54.16 43.19
CA GLU A 824 -53.69 -54.36 43.41
C GLU A 824 -53.39 -55.32 44.59
N LEU A 825 -54.28 -55.38 45.58
CA LEU A 825 -54.11 -56.20 46.79
C LEU A 825 -54.35 -57.71 46.59
N PHE A 826 -54.58 -58.19 45.37
CA PHE A 826 -54.79 -59.62 45.08
C PHE A 826 -53.64 -60.32 44.32
N PHE A 827 -52.55 -59.62 44.00
CA PHE A 827 -51.33 -60.21 43.41
C PHE A 827 -50.08 -59.98 44.28
N GLY A 828 -50.22 -60.20 45.59
CA GLY A 828 -49.15 -60.07 46.59
C GLY A 828 -48.68 -61.40 47.19
N GLY A 829 -48.01 -62.25 46.39
CA GLY A 829 -47.37 -63.47 46.87
C GLY A 829 -46.99 -64.44 45.75
N ALA A 830 -45.83 -65.11 45.75
CA ALA A 830 -44.75 -65.11 46.74
C ALA A 830 -43.39 -65.47 46.09
N GLY A 831 -42.27 -65.22 46.78
CA GLY A 831 -40.95 -65.75 46.41
C GLY A 831 -39.90 -64.73 45.94
N SER A 832 -39.28 -64.04 46.89
CA SER A 832 -37.93 -63.48 46.74
C SER A 832 -36.90 -64.60 47.04
N PRO A 833 -35.61 -64.57 46.64
CA PRO A 833 -34.86 -63.42 46.10
C PRO A 833 -33.90 -63.69 44.91
N SER A 834 -33.50 -62.63 44.18
CA SER A 834 -32.09 -62.18 44.13
C SER A 834 -31.84 -60.94 43.26
N ASN A 835 -30.95 -60.07 43.75
CA ASN A 835 -30.26 -58.93 43.11
C ASN A 835 -31.08 -57.67 42.70
N PRO A 836 -30.64 -56.44 43.10
CA PRO A 836 -31.26 -55.17 42.72
C PRO A 836 -30.50 -54.43 41.58
N LEU A 837 -30.85 -53.15 41.35
CA LEU A 837 -30.21 -52.14 40.48
C LEU A 837 -30.65 -52.12 38.99
N SER A 838 -31.85 -51.62 38.72
CA SER A 838 -32.01 -50.30 38.07
C SER A 838 -33.47 -49.82 38.16
N SER A 839 -33.69 -48.51 38.17
CA SER A 839 -35.00 -47.90 38.45
C SER A 839 -35.68 -47.36 37.19
N GLY A 840 -36.64 -48.12 36.65
CA GLY A 840 -37.63 -47.56 35.71
C GLY A 840 -38.65 -46.66 36.45
N PRO A 841 -39.17 -45.60 35.82
CA PRO A 841 -40.15 -44.71 36.45
C PRO A 841 -41.48 -45.43 36.69
N VAL A 842 -42.03 -45.26 37.90
CA VAL A 842 -43.38 -45.75 38.24
C VAL A 842 -44.41 -44.88 37.54
N THR A 843 -45.21 -45.45 36.65
CA THR A 843 -46.35 -44.78 36.00
C THR A 843 -47.32 -44.24 37.03
N THR A 844 -47.73 -42.98 36.85
CA THR A 844 -48.59 -42.25 37.78
C THR A 844 -50.04 -42.18 37.26
N PRO A 845 -51.04 -41.93 38.12
CA PRO A 845 -52.43 -41.75 37.67
C PRO A 845 -52.64 -40.58 36.69
N ARG A 846 -51.66 -39.68 36.52
CA ARG A 846 -51.70 -38.58 35.55
C ARG A 846 -51.56 -39.08 34.10
N ASP A 847 -50.83 -40.17 33.91
CA ASP A 847 -50.43 -40.68 32.60
C ASP A 847 -51.59 -41.41 31.88
N VAL A 848 -52.58 -41.91 32.65
CA VAL A 848 -53.78 -42.58 32.11
C VAL A 848 -54.86 -41.59 31.65
N VAL A 849 -54.98 -40.42 32.30
CA VAL A 849 -56.00 -39.41 31.95
C VAL A 849 -55.62 -38.68 30.66
N GLY A 850 -54.33 -38.38 30.44
CA GLY A 850 -53.86 -37.67 29.24
C GLY A 850 -54.14 -38.43 27.94
N ALA A 851 -54.23 -39.77 27.99
CA ALA A 851 -54.52 -40.64 26.85
C ALA A 851 -55.99 -40.61 26.37
N LEU A 852 -56.89 -39.93 27.09
CA LEU A 852 -58.30 -39.77 26.72
C LEU A 852 -58.69 -38.35 26.26
N THR A 853 -57.83 -37.36 26.48
CA THR A 853 -58.05 -35.97 26.03
C THR A 853 -57.08 -35.51 24.95
N THR A 854 -55.89 -36.12 24.85
CA THR A 854 -54.87 -35.72 23.87
C THR A 854 -54.89 -36.63 22.65
N ASN A 855 -55.27 -36.13 21.47
CA ASN A 855 -55.15 -36.88 20.21
C ASN A 855 -53.69 -36.90 19.68
N ARG A 856 -52.72 -37.23 20.55
CA ARG A 856 -51.33 -37.49 20.17
C ARG A 856 -51.24 -38.90 19.61
N ILE A 857 -51.32 -39.01 18.29
CA ILE A 857 -50.96 -40.24 17.57
C ILE A 857 -49.43 -40.38 17.59
N THR A 858 -48.87 -40.83 18.71
CA THR A 858 -47.49 -41.31 18.81
C THR A 858 -47.27 -42.15 20.07
N ASN A 859 -46.64 -43.32 19.91
CA ASN A 859 -46.21 -44.23 20.97
C ASN A 859 -47.29 -44.73 21.95
N THR A 860 -48.14 -45.64 21.47
CA THR A 860 -48.49 -46.80 22.30
C THR A 860 -47.18 -47.56 22.66
N PRO A 861 -46.98 -47.97 23.93
CA PRO A 861 -45.80 -48.74 24.31
C PRO A 861 -45.89 -50.16 23.72
N GLN A 862 -45.21 -50.37 22.59
CA GLN A 862 -45.12 -51.66 21.93
C GLN A 862 -44.14 -52.56 22.69
N TYR A 863 -44.66 -53.58 23.37
CA TYR A 863 -43.84 -54.64 23.94
C TYR A 863 -43.49 -55.65 22.84
N PHE A 864 -42.20 -55.76 22.53
CA PHE A 864 -41.69 -56.75 21.60
C PHE A 864 -41.79 -58.15 22.22
N PHE A 865 -42.40 -59.07 21.49
CA PHE A 865 -42.28 -60.51 21.72
C PHE A 865 -41.57 -61.11 20.52
N GLU A 866 -40.55 -61.92 20.79
CA GLU A 866 -39.80 -62.66 19.78
C GLU A 866 -40.50 -63.98 19.53
N GLU A 867 -41.25 -64.07 18.43
CA GLU A 867 -41.76 -65.34 17.91
C GLU A 867 -40.92 -65.75 16.69
N VAL A 868 -40.58 -67.04 16.65
CA VAL A 868 -39.69 -67.62 15.65
C VAL A 868 -40.52 -68.58 14.80
N ASP A 869 -40.62 -68.29 13.52
CA ASP A 869 -41.37 -69.12 12.57
C ASP A 869 -40.73 -70.52 12.44
N GLY A 870 -41.50 -71.49 11.93
CA GLY A 870 -41.11 -72.91 11.90
C GLY A 870 -39.79 -73.26 11.18
N ASP A 871 -39.24 -72.35 10.38
CA ASP A 871 -37.94 -72.47 9.70
C ASP A 871 -36.80 -71.64 10.36
N GLY A 872 -37.01 -71.10 11.56
CA GLY A 872 -35.95 -70.54 12.42
C GLY A 872 -35.61 -69.06 12.25
N ASN A 873 -36.44 -68.29 11.54
CA ASN A 873 -36.29 -66.83 11.41
C ASN A 873 -37.28 -66.07 12.32
N VAL A 874 -36.85 -64.93 12.87
CA VAL A 874 -37.70 -64.03 13.67
C VAL A 874 -38.59 -63.18 12.75
N VAL A 875 -39.89 -63.14 13.04
CA VAL A 875 -40.86 -62.31 12.30
C VAL A 875 -41.61 -61.39 13.26
N TYR A 876 -41.60 -60.09 12.98
CA TYR A 876 -42.30 -59.09 13.80
C TYR A 876 -43.74 -58.88 13.32
N GLN A 877 -44.73 -59.32 14.11
CA GLN A 877 -46.15 -59.11 13.81
C GLN A 877 -46.85 -58.28 14.90
N PHE A 878 -47.53 -57.20 14.48
CA PHE A 878 -48.32 -56.35 15.38
C PHE A 878 -49.75 -56.88 15.52
N ASN A 879 -50.23 -57.05 16.76
CA ASN A 879 -51.61 -57.44 17.01
C ASN A 879 -52.13 -56.81 18.34
N PRO A 880 -53.01 -55.80 18.30
CA PRO A 880 -53.49 -55.14 19.52
C PRO A 880 -54.53 -55.98 20.26
N LEU A 881 -54.27 -56.29 21.53
CA LEU A 881 -55.25 -56.95 22.41
C LEU A 881 -56.39 -55.99 22.78
N PRO A 882 -57.67 -56.41 22.70
CA PRO A 882 -58.80 -55.57 23.04
C PRO A 882 -58.90 -55.39 24.57
N THR A 883 -58.64 -54.19 25.06
CA THR A 883 -59.01 -53.78 26.42
C THR A 883 -60.53 -53.80 26.55
N ALA A 884 -61.05 -54.57 27.51
CA ALA A 884 -62.48 -54.64 27.77
C ALA A 884 -62.96 -53.31 28.36
N VAL A 885 -63.59 -52.48 27.52
CA VAL A 885 -64.23 -51.22 27.93
C VAL A 885 -65.27 -51.53 29.01
N PRO A 886 -65.14 -50.98 30.24
CA PRO A 886 -66.17 -51.13 31.25
C PRO A 886 -67.49 -50.55 30.74
N ALA A 887 -68.60 -51.28 30.89
CA ALA A 887 -69.91 -50.76 30.52
C ALA A 887 -70.15 -49.42 31.27
N PRO A 888 -70.54 -48.33 30.57
CA PRO A 888 -70.64 -47.02 31.19
C PRO A 888 -71.74 -47.00 32.25
N ASP A 889 -71.31 -46.99 33.51
CA ASP A 889 -72.18 -46.64 34.63
C ASP A 889 -72.49 -45.14 34.59
N ARG A 890 -73.45 -44.69 35.42
CA ARG A 890 -74.04 -43.35 35.47
C ARG A 890 -73.09 -42.21 35.88
N THR A 891 -71.77 -42.43 35.80
CA THR A 891 -70.70 -41.50 36.20
C THR A 891 -69.51 -41.50 35.23
N SER A 892 -69.67 -41.98 34.00
CA SER A 892 -68.65 -41.86 32.94
C SER A 892 -68.56 -40.44 32.36
N ILE A 893 -67.34 -39.94 32.16
CA ILE A 893 -67.04 -38.56 31.71
C ILE A 893 -67.43 -38.34 30.24
N ILE A 894 -67.84 -37.10 29.91
CA ILE A 894 -68.23 -36.66 28.56
C ILE A 894 -67.23 -35.60 28.06
N PRO A 895 -66.58 -35.81 26.89
CA PRO A 895 -65.79 -34.78 26.23
C PRO A 895 -66.65 -33.87 25.34
N VAL A 896 -66.32 -32.58 25.33
CA VAL A 896 -66.73 -31.62 24.28
C VAL A 896 -65.46 -31.00 23.73
N GLN A 897 -65.28 -31.04 22.41
CA GLN A 897 -64.06 -30.60 21.74
C GLN A 897 -64.35 -29.52 20.70
N SER A 898 -63.47 -28.53 20.62
CA SER A 898 -63.39 -27.58 19.51
C SER A 898 -62.49 -28.14 18.41
N GLY A 899 -62.98 -28.16 17.17
CA GLY A 899 -62.20 -28.56 15.99
C GLY A 899 -61.73 -27.37 15.12
N SER A 900 -62.08 -26.16 15.52
CA SER A 900 -62.11 -24.98 14.64
C SER A 900 -60.74 -24.49 14.18
N LEU A 901 -59.69 -24.72 14.98
CA LEU A 901 -58.31 -24.32 14.68
C LEU A 901 -57.64 -25.26 13.67
N GLY A 902 -57.89 -26.57 13.78
CA GLY A 902 -57.40 -27.57 12.81
C GLY A 902 -58.04 -27.37 11.43
N MET A 903 -59.36 -27.19 11.38
CA MET A 903 -60.10 -26.91 10.14
C MET A 903 -59.54 -25.70 9.38
N ALA A 904 -59.20 -24.61 10.09
CA ALA A 904 -58.66 -23.40 9.47
C ALA A 904 -57.26 -23.62 8.86
N LYS A 905 -56.41 -24.43 9.53
CA LYS A 905 -55.06 -24.76 9.05
C LYS A 905 -55.10 -25.73 7.86
N ASP A 906 -56.00 -26.70 7.87
CA ASP A 906 -56.20 -27.63 6.74
C ASP A 906 -56.77 -26.93 5.49
N LEU A 907 -57.70 -25.96 5.67
CA LEU A 907 -58.37 -25.28 4.54
C LEU A 907 -57.42 -24.48 3.64
N ILE A 908 -56.29 -24.01 4.17
CA ILE A 908 -55.28 -23.24 3.43
C ILE A 908 -54.43 -24.16 2.52
N SER A 909 -54.39 -25.47 2.78
CA SER A 909 -53.49 -26.42 2.11
C SER A 909 -54.18 -27.41 1.15
N GLY A 910 -55.51 -27.44 1.07
CA GLY A 910 -56.25 -28.50 0.38
C GLY A 910 -57.56 -28.08 -0.29
N GLY A 911 -58.07 -28.96 -1.17
CA GLY A 911 -59.30 -28.70 -1.93
C GLY A 911 -60.55 -28.57 -1.07
N PHE A 912 -61.07 -27.34 -0.96
CA PHE A 912 -62.19 -26.92 -0.10
C PHE A 912 -63.32 -27.94 0.10
N ALA A 913 -63.87 -28.50 -0.99
CA ALA A 913 -65.03 -29.39 -0.90
C ALA A 913 -64.69 -30.77 -0.30
N THR A 914 -63.46 -31.26 -0.46
CA THR A 914 -63.03 -32.56 0.07
C THR A 914 -62.39 -32.46 1.45
N SER A 915 -61.75 -31.33 1.81
CA SER A 915 -61.26 -31.08 3.16
C SER A 915 -62.41 -30.95 4.17
N VAL A 916 -63.42 -30.10 3.87
CA VAL A 916 -64.59 -29.89 4.75
C VAL A 916 -65.38 -31.17 5.05
N LEU A 917 -65.40 -32.14 4.10
CA LEU A 917 -66.09 -33.42 4.27
C LEU A 917 -65.26 -34.49 5.00
N ALA A 918 -63.96 -34.29 5.16
CA ALA A 918 -63.05 -35.21 5.84
C ALA A 918 -62.68 -34.74 7.27
N SER A 919 -62.74 -33.44 7.54
CA SER A 919 -62.47 -32.84 8.85
C SER A 919 -63.56 -33.12 9.90
N ASN A 920 -63.16 -33.35 11.16
CA ASN A 920 -64.09 -33.38 12.29
C ASN A 920 -64.88 -32.06 12.41
N PRO A 921 -66.18 -32.08 12.73
CA PRO A 921 -66.98 -30.86 12.81
C PRO A 921 -66.46 -29.91 13.91
N ALA A 922 -66.48 -28.60 13.62
CA ALA A 922 -65.93 -27.55 14.49
C ALA A 922 -66.47 -27.55 15.94
N LEU A 923 -67.63 -28.17 16.19
CA LEU A 923 -68.19 -28.44 17.51
C LEU A 923 -68.86 -29.82 17.52
N GLY A 924 -68.41 -30.71 18.41
CA GLY A 924 -69.04 -32.01 18.67
C GLY A 924 -69.63 -32.10 20.08
N ILE A 925 -70.90 -32.52 20.20
CA ILE A 925 -71.61 -32.66 21.50
C ILE A 925 -72.43 -33.95 21.52
N ALA A 926 -72.34 -34.73 22.60
CA ALA A 926 -73.25 -35.82 22.95
C ALA A 926 -73.60 -35.75 24.46
N GLY A 927 -74.90 -35.83 24.80
CA GLY A 927 -75.39 -35.72 26.20
C GLY A 927 -75.46 -37.06 26.94
N THR A 928 -75.70 -37.10 28.25
CA THR A 928 -76.58 -36.21 29.05
C THR A 928 -75.94 -35.64 30.34
N PHE A 929 -76.70 -34.88 31.15
CA PHE A 929 -76.19 -33.75 31.94
C PHE A 929 -75.88 -34.00 33.44
N LEU A 930 -75.11 -33.03 34.00
CA LEU A 930 -74.84 -32.67 35.42
C LEU A 930 -73.57 -33.27 36.06
N ASP A 931 -72.72 -32.53 36.79
CA ASP A 931 -72.40 -31.08 36.76
C ASP A 931 -71.09 -30.82 37.55
N ASP A 932 -70.05 -30.30 36.90
CA ASP A 932 -69.02 -29.35 37.40
C ASP A 932 -68.03 -29.07 36.23
N ILE A 933 -67.53 -27.84 36.06
CA ILE A 933 -66.93 -27.39 34.78
C ILE A 933 -65.43 -27.10 34.90
N GLN A 934 -64.62 -27.77 34.08
CA GLN A 934 -63.22 -27.46 33.81
C GLN A 934 -63.10 -26.89 32.39
N VAL A 935 -62.38 -25.79 32.24
CA VAL A 935 -62.17 -25.10 30.95
C VAL A 935 -60.68 -25.04 30.68
N ASP A 936 -60.26 -25.50 29.50
CA ASP A 936 -58.94 -25.21 28.95
C ASP A 936 -59.11 -24.18 27.82
N LEU A 937 -58.20 -23.22 27.75
CA LEU A 937 -58.33 -22.03 26.90
C LEU A 937 -56.98 -21.73 26.24
N LEU A 938 -56.86 -22.10 24.97
CA LEU A 938 -55.70 -21.80 24.15
C LEU A 938 -56.01 -20.61 23.24
N ILE A 939 -55.26 -19.52 23.42
CA ILE A 939 -55.34 -18.35 22.53
C ILE A 939 -54.11 -18.38 21.62
N GLU A 940 -54.33 -18.55 20.32
CA GLU A 940 -53.27 -18.51 19.30
C GLU A 940 -53.39 -17.20 18.52
N ALA A 941 -52.58 -16.21 18.91
CA ALA A 941 -52.51 -14.90 18.27
C ALA A 941 -51.09 -14.67 17.73
N THR A 942 -50.96 -14.65 16.41
CA THR A 942 -49.69 -14.55 15.68
C THR A 942 -49.81 -13.47 14.61
N GLN A 943 -48.92 -12.48 14.62
CA GLN A 943 -48.85 -11.45 13.59
C GLN A 943 -47.40 -11.34 13.09
N ALA A 944 -47.23 -11.25 11.78
CA ALA A 944 -45.93 -11.07 11.13
C ALA A 944 -46.05 -10.09 9.94
N ASP A 945 -45.04 -9.24 9.79
CA ASP A 945 -44.85 -8.32 8.66
C ASP A 945 -43.40 -8.51 8.18
N ARG A 946 -43.23 -8.98 6.96
CA ARG A 946 -41.92 -9.16 6.30
C ARG A 946 -41.85 -8.20 5.12
N ARG A 947 -40.89 -7.27 5.17
CA ARG A 947 -40.62 -6.35 4.05
C ARG A 947 -39.22 -6.57 3.52
N ASN A 948 -39.11 -6.69 2.21
CA ASN A 948 -37.86 -6.90 1.50
C ASN A 948 -37.77 -5.92 0.33
N VAL A 949 -36.58 -5.39 0.07
CA VAL A 949 -36.29 -4.56 -1.12
C VAL A 949 -35.02 -5.10 -1.74
N SER A 950 -35.17 -5.78 -2.88
CA SER A 950 -34.05 -6.24 -3.69
C SER A 950 -33.75 -5.24 -4.80
N LEU A 951 -32.48 -4.91 -4.99
CA LEU A 951 -31.99 -4.04 -6.07
C LEU A 951 -30.97 -4.79 -6.91
N THR A 952 -31.28 -4.99 -8.19
CA THR A 952 -30.28 -5.39 -9.21
C THR A 952 -30.02 -4.20 -10.10
N ALA A 953 -28.76 -3.76 -10.23
CA ALA A 953 -28.40 -2.55 -10.95
C ALA A 953 -27.25 -2.76 -11.97
N PRO A 954 -27.52 -3.36 -13.14
CA PRO A 954 -26.51 -3.53 -14.17
C PRO A 954 -26.16 -2.18 -14.82
N ARG A 955 -24.86 -1.98 -15.07
CA ARG A 955 -24.30 -0.75 -15.63
C ARG A 955 -23.50 -1.08 -16.89
N LEU A 956 -23.70 -0.31 -17.95
CA LEU A 956 -23.08 -0.52 -19.25
C LEU A 956 -22.67 0.82 -19.86
N THR A 957 -21.42 0.95 -20.30
CA THR A 957 -20.93 2.14 -21.01
C THR A 957 -20.66 1.78 -22.47
N PHE A 958 -21.17 2.59 -23.40
CA PHE A 958 -21.04 2.36 -24.84
C PHE A 958 -20.90 3.68 -25.61
N VAL A 959 -20.40 3.62 -26.85
CA VAL A 959 -20.20 4.81 -27.70
C VAL A 959 -21.50 5.25 -28.38
N ASN A 960 -21.68 6.57 -28.49
CA ASN A 960 -22.81 7.23 -29.13
C ASN A 960 -23.20 6.57 -30.48
N GLY A 961 -24.47 6.18 -30.63
CA GLY A 961 -25.05 5.60 -31.84
C GLY A 961 -24.92 4.07 -32.02
N ARG A 962 -23.99 3.42 -31.31
CA ARG A 962 -23.78 1.95 -31.36
C ARG A 962 -24.72 1.21 -30.42
N ALA A 963 -24.93 -0.08 -30.71
CA ALA A 963 -25.66 -0.99 -29.83
C ALA A 963 -24.68 -1.75 -28.91
N ALA A 964 -25.06 -1.92 -27.65
CA ALA A 964 -24.31 -2.68 -26.66
C ALA A 964 -25.26 -3.44 -25.74
N ASN A 965 -24.82 -4.59 -25.21
CA ASN A 965 -25.60 -5.37 -24.25
C ASN A 965 -24.81 -5.75 -23.00
N ILE A 966 -25.55 -6.13 -21.96
CA ILE A 966 -25.05 -6.82 -20.78
C ILE A 966 -26.06 -7.91 -20.39
N PHE A 967 -25.55 -9.08 -20.04
CA PHE A 967 -26.34 -10.14 -19.43
C PHE A 967 -25.63 -10.67 -18.18
N VAL A 968 -26.41 -10.85 -17.10
CA VAL A 968 -25.96 -11.40 -15.83
C VAL A 968 -26.89 -12.56 -15.52
N ALA A 969 -26.40 -13.78 -15.76
CA ALA A 969 -27.21 -14.99 -15.73
C ALA A 969 -26.63 -16.08 -14.83
N THR A 970 -27.51 -16.75 -14.10
CA THR A 970 -27.26 -17.95 -13.31
C THR A 970 -27.76 -19.17 -14.06
N GLN A 971 -26.86 -20.11 -14.33
CA GLN A 971 -27.15 -21.37 -15.01
C GLN A 971 -27.24 -22.50 -13.98
N GLN A 972 -28.39 -23.18 -13.91
CA GLN A 972 -28.63 -24.30 -12.99
C GLN A 972 -29.09 -25.54 -13.77
N SER A 973 -28.32 -26.61 -13.68
CA SER A 973 -28.70 -27.91 -14.26
C SER A 973 -29.83 -28.55 -13.46
N PHE A 974 -30.82 -29.11 -14.17
CA PHE A 974 -31.95 -29.86 -13.61
C PHE A 974 -32.23 -31.12 -14.44
N VAL A 975 -32.93 -32.10 -13.86
CA VAL A 975 -33.28 -33.36 -14.54
C VAL A 975 -34.53 -33.18 -15.40
N SER A 976 -34.34 -32.94 -16.70
CA SER A 976 -35.41 -32.59 -17.66
C SER A 976 -36.23 -33.79 -18.15
N ASP A 977 -35.58 -34.94 -18.37
CA ASP A 977 -36.23 -36.18 -18.83
C ASP A 977 -35.45 -37.41 -18.31
N LEU A 978 -36.15 -38.52 -18.11
CA LEU A 978 -35.63 -39.77 -17.55
C LEU A 978 -35.82 -40.91 -18.56
N THR A 979 -34.78 -41.26 -19.31
CA THR A 979 -34.92 -42.31 -20.33
C THR A 979 -34.77 -43.71 -19.71
N PRO A 980 -35.78 -44.60 -19.80
CA PRO A 980 -35.77 -45.87 -19.08
C PRO A 980 -34.86 -46.91 -19.75
N VAL A 981 -33.92 -47.44 -18.97
CA VAL A 981 -33.02 -48.53 -19.38
C VAL A 981 -33.53 -49.84 -18.78
N VAL A 982 -33.96 -50.76 -19.64
CA VAL A 982 -34.57 -52.04 -19.24
C VAL A 982 -33.53 -53.18 -19.18
N GLY A 983 -33.54 -53.92 -18.07
CA GLY A 983 -32.75 -55.13 -17.86
C GLY A 983 -33.63 -56.37 -17.74
N SER A 984 -33.01 -57.52 -17.50
CA SER A 984 -33.73 -58.77 -17.24
C SER A 984 -34.49 -58.70 -15.92
N SER A 985 -35.80 -58.43 -15.99
CA SER A 985 -36.70 -58.20 -14.84
C SER A 985 -36.35 -56.97 -13.97
N SER A 986 -35.67 -55.98 -14.54
CA SER A 986 -35.32 -54.73 -13.85
C SER A 986 -35.49 -53.50 -14.74
N VAL A 987 -35.66 -52.33 -14.12
CA VAL A 987 -35.72 -51.02 -14.79
C VAL A 987 -34.83 -50.06 -14.02
N ALA A 988 -34.01 -49.31 -14.74
CA ALA A 988 -33.32 -48.11 -14.25
C ALA A 988 -33.73 -46.91 -15.11
N PHE A 989 -33.43 -45.70 -14.64
CA PHE A 989 -33.58 -44.48 -15.44
C PHE A 989 -32.19 -43.88 -15.69
N ASP A 990 -31.94 -43.48 -16.94
CA ASP A 990 -30.78 -42.69 -17.34
C ASP A 990 -31.21 -41.21 -17.45
N PRO A 991 -30.79 -40.34 -16.52
CA PRO A 991 -31.27 -38.97 -16.43
C PRO A 991 -30.59 -38.07 -17.46
N THR A 992 -31.40 -37.36 -18.25
CA THR A 992 -30.94 -36.22 -19.04
C THR A 992 -30.98 -34.97 -18.17
N VAL A 993 -29.88 -34.23 -18.16
CA VAL A 993 -29.78 -32.93 -17.49
C VAL A 993 -29.79 -31.81 -18.51
N SER A 994 -30.60 -30.78 -18.25
CA SER A 994 -30.68 -29.57 -19.07
C SER A 994 -30.35 -28.33 -18.23
N PRO A 995 -29.67 -27.31 -18.78
CA PRO A 995 -29.31 -26.11 -18.04
C PRO A 995 -30.41 -25.04 -18.10
N LEU A 996 -31.14 -24.85 -16.99
CA LEU A 996 -32.01 -23.68 -16.84
C LEU A 996 -31.14 -22.43 -16.70
N THR A 997 -31.44 -21.38 -17.48
CA THR A 997 -30.72 -20.10 -17.41
C THR A 997 -31.69 -18.99 -16.97
N THR A 998 -31.35 -18.29 -15.89
CA THR A 998 -32.15 -17.22 -15.27
C THR A 998 -31.27 -16.00 -14.98
N GLY A 999 -31.85 -14.82 -14.73
CA GLY A 999 -31.11 -13.59 -14.48
C GLY A 999 -31.63 -12.38 -15.27
N VAL A 1000 -30.76 -11.43 -15.59
CA VAL A 1000 -31.10 -10.17 -16.27
C VAL A 1000 -30.36 -10.03 -17.58
N THR A 1001 -31.07 -9.68 -18.67
CA THR A 1001 -30.49 -9.19 -19.92
C THR A 1001 -30.94 -7.76 -20.20
N LEU A 1002 -30.04 -6.99 -20.84
CA LEU A 1002 -30.24 -5.59 -21.18
C LEU A 1002 -29.50 -5.27 -22.47
N LEU A 1003 -30.24 -5.00 -23.55
CA LEU A 1003 -29.74 -4.46 -24.82
C LEU A 1003 -30.08 -2.97 -24.89
N LEU A 1004 -29.09 -2.15 -25.22
CA LEU A 1004 -29.19 -0.71 -25.30
C LEU A 1004 -28.65 -0.21 -26.64
N ARG A 1005 -29.33 0.79 -27.21
CA ARG A 1005 -28.77 1.64 -28.27
C ARG A 1005 -29.17 3.07 -27.98
N GLY A 1006 -28.18 3.95 -27.79
CA GLY A 1006 -28.39 5.34 -27.40
C GLY A 1006 -27.78 6.34 -28.38
N VAL A 1007 -28.45 7.47 -28.57
CA VAL A 1007 -27.96 8.63 -29.32
C VAL A 1007 -28.06 9.87 -28.44
N VAL A 1008 -26.97 10.62 -28.34
CA VAL A 1008 -26.93 11.90 -27.62
C VAL A 1008 -27.46 13.03 -28.50
N SER A 1009 -28.29 13.90 -27.93
CA SER A 1009 -28.80 15.13 -28.54
C SER A 1009 -27.66 16.09 -28.92
N ALA A 1010 -27.85 16.90 -29.96
CA ALA A 1010 -26.85 17.87 -30.42
C ALA A 1010 -26.46 18.91 -29.35
N ASP A 1011 -27.35 19.19 -28.39
CA ASP A 1011 -27.08 20.07 -27.24
C ASP A 1011 -26.39 19.38 -26.05
N ARG A 1012 -26.10 18.07 -26.16
CA ARG A 1012 -25.48 17.22 -25.13
C ARG A 1012 -26.21 17.24 -23.77
N ARG A 1013 -27.51 17.55 -23.78
CA ARG A 1013 -28.39 17.53 -22.59
C ARG A 1013 -29.23 16.26 -22.51
N TYR A 1014 -29.73 15.76 -23.63
CA TYR A 1014 -30.63 14.60 -23.67
C TYR A 1014 -30.00 13.38 -24.35
N VAL A 1015 -30.38 12.18 -23.89
CA VAL A 1015 -30.05 10.91 -24.52
C VAL A 1015 -31.33 10.20 -24.93
N THR A 1016 -31.47 9.88 -26.21
CA THR A 1016 -32.56 9.06 -26.75
C THR A 1016 -32.08 7.63 -26.89
N MET A 1017 -32.80 6.68 -26.27
CA MET A 1017 -32.39 5.29 -26.18
C MET A 1017 -33.51 4.34 -26.59
N THR A 1018 -33.16 3.35 -27.41
CA THR A 1018 -33.93 2.10 -27.53
C THR A 1018 -33.41 1.13 -26.48
N ILE A 1019 -34.32 0.62 -25.65
CA ILE A 1019 -34.01 -0.31 -24.56
C ILE A 1019 -34.83 -1.58 -24.76
N GLN A 1020 -34.17 -2.73 -24.71
CA GLN A 1020 -34.81 -4.02 -24.52
C GLN A 1020 -34.22 -4.65 -23.26
N SER A 1021 -35.06 -5.06 -22.32
CA SER A 1021 -34.60 -5.72 -21.10
C SER A 1021 -35.53 -6.86 -20.71
N ARG A 1022 -34.95 -7.92 -20.17
CA ARG A 1022 -35.67 -9.07 -19.61
C ARG A 1022 -35.09 -9.43 -18.25
N VAL A 1023 -35.96 -9.77 -17.31
CA VAL A 1023 -35.63 -10.31 -15.99
C VAL A 1023 -36.34 -11.65 -15.88
N ALA A 1024 -35.59 -12.74 -15.79
CA ALA A 1024 -36.10 -14.09 -15.58
C ALA A 1024 -35.73 -14.57 -14.18
N ASN A 1025 -36.70 -14.61 -13.27
CA ASN A 1025 -36.51 -15.08 -11.90
C ASN A 1025 -36.92 -16.56 -11.79
N PHE A 1026 -36.13 -17.37 -11.08
CA PHE A 1026 -36.50 -18.75 -10.77
C PHE A 1026 -37.53 -18.80 -9.63
N THR A 1027 -38.65 -19.50 -9.83
CA THR A 1027 -39.72 -19.67 -8.84
C THR A 1027 -39.55 -20.99 -8.07
N GLY A 1028 -39.20 -22.07 -8.76
CA GLY A 1028 -38.98 -23.39 -8.16
C GLY A 1028 -39.03 -24.54 -9.17
N PHE A 1029 -38.81 -25.78 -8.70
CA PHE A 1029 -39.05 -26.99 -9.47
C PHE A 1029 -40.35 -27.67 -9.01
N ARG A 1030 -41.20 -28.04 -9.97
CA ARG A 1030 -42.35 -28.90 -9.75
C ARG A 1030 -41.98 -30.34 -10.12
N ASN A 1031 -41.87 -31.20 -9.11
CA ASN A 1031 -41.56 -32.62 -9.31
C ASN A 1031 -42.73 -33.33 -10.02
N VAL A 1032 -42.46 -33.94 -11.18
CA VAL A 1032 -43.44 -34.77 -11.90
C VAL A 1032 -42.99 -36.23 -11.86
N PRO A 1033 -43.79 -37.16 -11.28
CA PRO A 1033 -43.40 -38.57 -11.18
C PRO A 1033 -43.55 -39.29 -12.53
N VAL A 1034 -42.44 -39.85 -13.02
CA VAL A 1034 -42.37 -40.75 -14.17
C VAL A 1034 -42.31 -42.18 -13.66
N SER A 1035 -43.08 -43.09 -14.28
CA SER A 1035 -43.04 -44.51 -13.94
C SER A 1035 -42.80 -45.37 -15.18
N ALA A 1036 -41.98 -46.42 -15.01
CA ALA A 1036 -41.64 -47.38 -16.05
C ALA A 1036 -41.70 -48.80 -15.49
N ALA A 1037 -42.35 -49.71 -16.22
CA ALA A 1037 -42.64 -51.05 -15.76
C ALA A 1037 -42.24 -52.10 -16.81
N VAL A 1038 -41.49 -53.13 -16.40
CA VAL A 1038 -41.21 -54.29 -17.27
C VAL A 1038 -42.30 -55.35 -17.08
N GLY A 1039 -43.03 -55.61 -18.15
CA GLY A 1039 -44.00 -56.71 -18.21
C GLY A 1039 -43.30 -58.07 -18.21
N ALA A 1040 -43.63 -58.92 -17.25
CA ALA A 1040 -43.12 -60.29 -17.20
C ALA A 1040 -43.59 -61.08 -18.44
N GLY A 1041 -42.64 -61.64 -19.20
CA GLY A 1041 -42.93 -62.42 -20.41
C GLY A 1041 -43.79 -63.65 -20.09
N GLY A 1042 -44.98 -63.73 -20.67
CA GLY A 1042 -46.02 -64.69 -20.28
C GLY A 1042 -45.71 -66.16 -20.63
N GLY A 1043 -45.02 -66.87 -19.73
CA GLY A 1043 -45.05 -68.33 -19.65
C GLY A 1043 -46.28 -68.80 -18.86
N ALA A 1044 -47.10 -69.68 -19.45
CA ALA A 1044 -48.34 -70.12 -18.83
C ALA A 1044 -48.09 -71.08 -17.64
N GLY A 1045 -48.23 -70.60 -16.39
CA GLY A 1045 -47.87 -71.43 -15.23
C GLY A 1045 -48.07 -70.88 -13.82
N GLY A 1046 -49.09 -70.04 -13.56
CA GLY A 1046 -49.64 -69.91 -12.19
C GLY A 1046 -48.78 -69.25 -11.11
N ALA A 1047 -48.00 -68.22 -11.42
CA ALA A 1047 -47.46 -67.29 -10.42
C ALA A 1047 -47.46 -65.85 -10.94
N VAL A 1048 -48.15 -64.94 -10.26
CA VAL A 1048 -48.11 -63.50 -10.57
C VAL A 1048 -46.90 -62.89 -9.86
N GLY A 1049 -45.72 -63.08 -10.45
CA GLY A 1049 -44.53 -62.34 -10.04
C GLY A 1049 -44.73 -60.86 -10.34
N GLY A 1050 -44.66 -60.00 -9.33
CA GLY A 1050 -44.79 -58.55 -9.49
C GLY A 1050 -43.71 -58.02 -10.44
N GLY A 1051 -44.12 -57.44 -11.57
CA GLY A 1051 -43.18 -56.77 -12.48
C GLY A 1051 -42.54 -55.57 -11.79
N ALA A 1052 -41.24 -55.39 -11.97
CA ALA A 1052 -40.53 -54.24 -11.41
C ALA A 1052 -41.07 -52.95 -12.02
N VAL A 1053 -41.76 -52.14 -11.20
CA VAL A 1053 -42.14 -50.77 -11.52
C VAL A 1053 -41.12 -49.84 -10.86
N ALA A 1054 -40.32 -49.16 -11.67
CA ALA A 1054 -39.47 -48.07 -11.20
C ALA A 1054 -40.25 -46.76 -11.28
N THR A 1055 -40.18 -45.95 -10.23
CA THR A 1055 -40.75 -44.60 -10.16
C THR A 1055 -39.63 -43.61 -9.83
N SER A 1056 -39.51 -42.53 -10.59
CA SER A 1056 -38.53 -41.47 -10.37
C SER A 1056 -39.09 -40.15 -10.89
N ASN A 1057 -38.63 -39.02 -10.36
CA ASN A 1057 -39.18 -37.70 -10.69
C ASN A 1057 -38.33 -36.98 -11.74
N ILE A 1058 -38.98 -36.31 -12.70
CA ILE A 1058 -38.37 -35.20 -13.45
C ILE A 1058 -38.66 -33.88 -12.73
N GLU A 1059 -37.78 -32.91 -12.94
CA GLU A 1059 -37.88 -31.56 -12.38
C GLU A 1059 -38.44 -30.63 -13.46
N ALA A 1060 -39.67 -30.14 -13.31
CA ALA A 1060 -40.22 -29.14 -14.23
C ALA A 1060 -39.98 -27.74 -13.63
N PRO A 1061 -39.05 -26.91 -14.17
CA PRO A 1061 -38.82 -25.56 -13.65
C PRO A 1061 -40.00 -24.63 -13.94
N GLU A 1062 -40.30 -23.77 -12.98
CA GLU A 1062 -41.20 -22.62 -13.13
C GLU A 1062 -40.39 -21.34 -12.95
N ILE A 1063 -40.49 -20.42 -13.92
CA ILE A 1063 -39.81 -19.11 -13.90
C ILE A 1063 -40.80 -17.97 -14.18
N ALA A 1064 -40.52 -16.80 -13.61
CA ALA A 1064 -41.24 -15.56 -13.88
C ALA A 1064 -40.38 -14.66 -14.78
N ILE A 1065 -40.82 -14.46 -16.03
CA ILE A 1065 -40.16 -13.55 -16.99
C ILE A 1065 -40.91 -12.21 -17.02
N SER A 1066 -40.21 -11.12 -16.72
CA SER A 1066 -40.65 -9.75 -16.94
C SER A 1066 -39.82 -9.11 -18.05
N ALA A 1067 -40.46 -8.69 -19.15
CA ALA A 1067 -39.78 -8.13 -20.32
C ALA A 1067 -40.34 -6.76 -20.71
N ILE A 1068 -39.45 -5.86 -21.16
CA ILE A 1068 -39.80 -4.53 -21.65
C ILE A 1068 -38.99 -4.20 -22.91
N SER A 1069 -39.64 -3.56 -23.88
CA SER A 1069 -39.03 -3.08 -25.13
C SER A 1069 -39.63 -1.71 -25.44
N THR A 1070 -38.82 -0.65 -25.42
CA THR A 1070 -39.30 0.73 -25.50
C THR A 1070 -38.24 1.69 -26.04
N GLY A 1071 -38.70 2.85 -26.55
CA GLY A 1071 -37.84 3.97 -26.93
C GLY A 1071 -38.18 5.19 -26.07
N VAL A 1072 -37.19 5.76 -25.37
CA VAL A 1072 -37.38 6.92 -24.49
C VAL A 1072 -36.27 7.95 -24.66
N THR A 1073 -36.57 9.21 -24.38
CA THR A 1073 -35.59 10.29 -24.27
C THR A 1073 -35.50 10.74 -22.82
N VAL A 1074 -34.29 10.83 -22.28
CA VAL A 1074 -34.02 11.09 -20.85
C VAL A 1074 -32.97 12.20 -20.73
N PRO A 1075 -33.11 13.18 -19.83
CA PRO A 1075 -32.07 14.15 -19.53
C PRO A 1075 -30.82 13.49 -18.94
N ASP A 1076 -29.65 14.04 -19.21
CA ASP A 1076 -28.38 13.59 -18.64
C ASP A 1076 -28.42 13.55 -17.10
N GLN A 1077 -27.91 12.45 -16.54
CA GLN A 1077 -27.92 12.12 -15.11
C GLN A 1077 -29.31 12.05 -14.43
N GLY A 1078 -30.39 12.36 -15.16
CA GLY A 1078 -31.76 12.16 -14.73
C GLY A 1078 -32.15 10.69 -14.74
N THR A 1079 -33.23 10.35 -14.04
CA THR A 1079 -33.74 8.97 -13.96
C THR A 1079 -35.14 8.91 -14.52
N ILE A 1080 -35.42 7.90 -15.34
CA ILE A 1080 -36.77 7.58 -15.84
C ILE A 1080 -37.26 6.25 -15.25
N LEU A 1081 -38.53 6.17 -14.89
CA LEU A 1081 -39.24 4.91 -14.66
C LEU A 1081 -39.72 4.40 -16.02
N LEU A 1082 -39.09 3.34 -16.54
CA LEU A 1082 -39.45 2.72 -17.82
C LEU A 1082 -40.77 1.95 -17.74
N GLY A 1083 -41.02 1.32 -16.58
CA GLY A 1083 -42.20 0.49 -16.34
C GLY A 1083 -42.08 -0.32 -15.05
N GLY A 1084 -42.99 -1.27 -14.87
CA GLY A 1084 -43.03 -2.12 -13.69
C GLY A 1084 -44.30 -2.97 -13.63
N GLN A 1085 -44.39 -3.81 -12.60
CA GLN A 1085 -45.54 -4.65 -12.29
C GLN A 1085 -45.79 -4.63 -10.78
N ARG A 1086 -47.03 -4.36 -10.37
CA ARG A 1086 -47.50 -4.56 -8.99
C ARG A 1086 -48.52 -5.67 -8.95
N MET A 1087 -48.24 -6.70 -8.16
CA MET A 1087 -49.13 -7.82 -7.88
C MET A 1087 -49.52 -7.74 -6.40
N VAL A 1088 -50.80 -7.96 -6.10
CA VAL A 1088 -51.32 -8.05 -4.73
C VAL A 1088 -52.19 -9.29 -4.65
N SER A 1089 -51.86 -10.17 -3.72
CA SER A 1089 -52.65 -11.33 -3.32
C SER A 1089 -53.20 -11.05 -1.92
N GLU A 1090 -54.48 -11.28 -1.70
CA GLU A 1090 -55.14 -11.07 -0.42
C GLU A 1090 -56.14 -12.20 -0.19
N SER A 1091 -55.98 -12.93 0.91
CA SER A 1091 -56.77 -14.10 1.26
C SER A 1091 -57.13 -14.06 2.74
N GLU A 1092 -58.43 -13.95 3.02
CA GLU A 1092 -59.01 -13.98 4.36
C GLU A 1092 -59.84 -15.26 4.54
N VAL A 1093 -59.59 -15.97 5.64
CA VAL A 1093 -60.33 -17.17 6.04
C VAL A 1093 -60.85 -16.95 7.47
N GLU A 1094 -62.17 -16.78 7.62
CA GLU A 1094 -62.85 -16.82 8.91
C GLU A 1094 -63.58 -18.16 9.10
N THR A 1095 -63.31 -18.84 10.21
CA THR A 1095 -63.95 -20.10 10.62
C THR A 1095 -64.47 -19.94 12.06
N GLY A 1096 -65.67 -20.43 12.37
CA GLY A 1096 -66.22 -20.23 13.71
C GLY A 1096 -67.39 -21.15 14.05
N VAL A 1097 -67.66 -21.28 15.35
CA VAL A 1097 -68.72 -22.17 15.86
C VAL A 1097 -70.09 -21.62 15.47
N PRO A 1098 -70.97 -22.39 14.80
CA PRO A 1098 -72.29 -21.93 14.41
C PRO A 1098 -73.11 -21.38 15.58
N VAL A 1099 -73.91 -20.34 15.32
CA VAL A 1099 -74.67 -19.55 16.31
C VAL A 1099 -73.80 -18.75 17.28
N LEU A 1100 -72.85 -19.36 18.00
CA LEU A 1100 -72.03 -18.70 19.02
C LEU A 1100 -71.13 -17.59 18.44
N SER A 1101 -70.53 -17.84 17.27
CA SER A 1101 -69.81 -16.84 16.45
C SER A 1101 -70.63 -15.58 16.13
N LYS A 1102 -71.97 -15.64 16.18
CA LYS A 1102 -72.87 -14.52 15.83
C LYS A 1102 -73.39 -13.74 17.02
N LEU A 1103 -73.01 -14.11 18.25
CA LEU A 1103 -73.38 -13.36 19.46
C LEU A 1103 -72.48 -12.11 19.59
N PRO A 1104 -73.03 -10.88 19.71
CA PRO A 1104 -72.21 -9.71 19.98
C PRO A 1104 -71.47 -9.86 21.30
N ILE A 1105 -70.28 -9.24 21.41
CA ILE A 1105 -69.32 -9.37 22.51
C ILE A 1105 -68.65 -10.77 22.60
N LEU A 1106 -69.41 -11.86 22.46
CA LEU A 1106 -68.89 -13.23 22.58
C LEU A 1106 -68.29 -13.81 21.28
N ASN A 1107 -68.65 -13.27 20.11
CA ASN A 1107 -68.18 -13.67 18.78
C ASN A 1107 -66.69 -14.06 18.73
N ARG A 1108 -65.79 -13.22 19.26
CA ARG A 1108 -64.33 -13.42 19.20
C ARG A 1108 -63.79 -14.59 20.04
N PHE A 1109 -64.59 -15.18 20.93
CA PHE A 1109 -64.26 -16.45 21.62
C PHE A 1109 -64.69 -17.70 20.84
N PHE A 1110 -65.34 -17.52 19.68
CA PHE A 1110 -65.92 -18.58 18.85
C PHE A 1110 -65.64 -18.38 17.35
N THR A 1111 -64.62 -17.58 17.02
CA THR A 1111 -64.17 -17.28 15.65
C THR A 1111 -62.65 -17.25 15.58
N ASN A 1112 -62.10 -17.95 14.60
CA ASN A 1112 -60.71 -17.93 14.20
C ASN A 1112 -60.64 -17.21 12.84
N ARG A 1113 -59.77 -16.20 12.74
CA ARG A 1113 -59.53 -15.43 11.52
C ARG A 1113 -58.06 -15.56 11.14
N ILE A 1114 -57.81 -15.86 9.87
CA ILE A 1114 -56.49 -15.80 9.24
C ILE A 1114 -56.60 -14.82 8.08
N GLU A 1115 -55.84 -13.73 8.13
CA GLU A 1115 -55.66 -12.76 7.05
C GLU A 1115 -54.24 -12.87 6.51
N THR A 1116 -54.11 -13.02 5.21
CA THR A 1116 -52.82 -13.08 4.50
C THR A 1116 -52.83 -12.12 3.34
N LYS A 1117 -51.77 -11.32 3.22
CA LYS A 1117 -51.65 -10.29 2.19
C LYS A 1117 -50.21 -10.21 1.70
N GLU A 1118 -50.01 -10.52 0.44
CA GLU A 1118 -48.70 -10.51 -0.23
C GLU A 1118 -48.74 -9.44 -1.32
N GLU A 1119 -47.86 -8.45 -1.21
CA GLU A 1119 -47.68 -7.42 -2.23
C GLU A 1119 -46.27 -7.50 -2.80
N GLN A 1120 -46.16 -7.61 -4.12
CA GLN A 1120 -44.89 -7.57 -4.85
C GLN A 1120 -44.93 -6.48 -5.92
N THR A 1121 -44.02 -5.52 -5.84
CA THR A 1121 -43.86 -4.44 -6.83
C THR A 1121 -42.46 -4.48 -7.43
N LEU A 1122 -42.37 -4.80 -8.72
CA LEU A 1122 -41.18 -4.64 -9.56
C LEU A 1122 -41.22 -3.27 -10.25
N LEU A 1123 -40.16 -2.48 -10.12
CA LEU A 1123 -39.95 -1.22 -10.84
C LEU A 1123 -38.68 -1.33 -11.69
N MET A 1124 -38.77 -0.87 -12.94
CA MET A 1124 -37.65 -0.82 -13.90
C MET A 1124 -37.29 0.64 -14.17
N LEU A 1125 -36.15 1.08 -13.64
CA LEU A 1125 -35.65 2.46 -13.80
C LEU A 1125 -34.41 2.47 -14.68
N LEU A 1126 -34.12 3.62 -15.28
CA LEU A 1126 -32.91 3.85 -16.06
C LEU A 1126 -32.40 5.28 -15.92
N LYS A 1127 -31.09 5.42 -15.72
CA LYS A 1127 -30.34 6.68 -15.67
C LYS A 1127 -29.20 6.63 -16.70
N PRO A 1128 -29.24 7.43 -17.78
CA PRO A 1128 -28.05 7.65 -18.61
C PRO A 1128 -27.12 8.67 -17.95
N THR A 1129 -25.86 8.66 -18.34
CA THR A 1129 -24.85 9.65 -18.01
C THR A 1129 -23.94 9.81 -19.22
N ILE A 1130 -23.93 11.00 -19.80
CA ILE A 1130 -23.10 11.38 -20.93
C ILE A 1130 -21.68 11.61 -20.41
N ILE A 1131 -20.73 10.81 -20.89
CA ILE A 1131 -19.31 10.93 -20.60
C ILE A 1131 -18.64 11.60 -21.81
N ILE A 1132 -17.99 12.72 -21.57
CA ILE A 1132 -17.22 13.49 -22.56
C ILE A 1132 -15.80 13.56 -22.01
N GLN A 1133 -14.82 13.02 -22.75
CA GLN A 1133 -13.45 12.83 -22.25
C GLN A 1133 -12.85 14.15 -21.73
N ASN A 1134 -12.92 15.22 -22.52
CA ASN A 1134 -12.42 16.54 -22.15
C ASN A 1134 -13.11 17.12 -20.89
N GLU A 1135 -14.39 16.83 -20.64
CA GLU A 1135 -15.09 17.29 -19.42
C GLU A 1135 -14.62 16.53 -18.18
N GLU A 1136 -14.34 15.23 -18.30
CA GLU A 1136 -13.84 14.42 -17.18
C GLU A 1136 -12.34 14.69 -16.92
N GLU A 1137 -11.54 14.95 -17.97
CA GLU A 1137 -10.13 15.36 -17.83
C GLU A 1137 -10.02 16.69 -17.07
N GLU A 1138 -10.73 17.74 -17.48
CA GLU A 1138 -10.72 19.05 -16.81
C GLU A 1138 -11.31 18.99 -15.37
N LYS A 1139 -12.26 18.08 -15.13
CA LYS A 1139 -12.84 17.80 -13.80
C LYS A 1139 -11.86 17.07 -12.86
N HIS A 1140 -10.98 16.22 -13.40
CA HIS A 1140 -9.92 15.55 -12.64
C HIS A 1140 -8.64 16.40 -12.52
N PHE A 1141 -8.36 17.25 -13.50
CA PHE A 1141 -7.17 18.08 -13.62
C PHE A 1141 -7.57 19.52 -14.05
N PRO A 1142 -8.12 20.34 -13.15
CA PRO A 1142 -8.57 21.69 -13.50
C PRO A 1142 -7.41 22.58 -13.94
N GLY A 1143 -7.59 23.24 -15.08
CA GLY A 1143 -6.56 23.99 -15.80
C GLY A 1143 -5.70 23.15 -16.76
N LEU A 1144 -5.96 21.84 -16.92
CA LEU A 1144 -5.18 20.99 -17.81
C LEU A 1144 -5.37 21.39 -19.28
N LEU A 1145 -6.62 21.55 -19.73
CA LEU A 1145 -6.90 21.98 -21.11
C LEU A 1145 -6.29 23.36 -21.39
N ASP A 1146 -6.35 24.24 -20.40
CA ASP A 1146 -5.80 25.59 -20.41
C ASP A 1146 -4.25 25.60 -20.43
N SER A 1147 -3.61 24.56 -19.89
CA SER A 1147 -2.15 24.37 -19.91
C SER A 1147 -1.66 23.67 -21.20
N LEU A 1148 -2.44 22.74 -21.76
CA LEU A 1148 -2.14 22.08 -23.04
C LEU A 1148 -2.36 23.04 -24.23
N GLY A 1149 -3.33 23.95 -24.13
CA GLY A 1149 -3.60 25.00 -25.12
C GLY A 1149 -2.59 26.16 -25.13
N ARG A 1150 -1.71 26.23 -24.12
CA ARG A 1150 -0.56 27.15 -24.01
C ARG A 1150 0.72 26.35 -24.24
N GLY A 1151 1.16 26.24 -25.49
CA GLY A 1151 2.13 25.24 -25.91
C GLY A 1151 3.48 25.29 -25.17
N PHE A 1152 4.11 24.12 -24.99
CA PHE A 1152 5.49 23.98 -24.51
C PHE A 1152 6.50 24.50 -25.57
N GLY A 1153 6.52 25.81 -25.77
CA GLY A 1153 7.26 26.50 -26.84
C GLY A 1153 8.01 27.73 -26.34
N ASN A 1154 8.79 27.62 -25.25
CA ASN A 1154 9.76 28.67 -24.86
C ASN A 1154 10.85 28.21 -23.85
N THR A 1155 11.19 26.91 -23.80
CA THR A 1155 12.25 26.40 -22.90
C THR A 1155 13.08 25.25 -23.51
N PHE A 1156 13.83 25.55 -24.57
CA PHE A 1156 15.04 24.84 -25.00
C PHE A 1156 16.00 25.80 -25.70
#